data_AF-A0A6M0RM26-F1
#
_entry.id   AF-A0A6M0RM26-F1
#
_cell.length_a   1.000
_cell.length_b   1.000
_cell.length_c   1.000
_cell.angle_alpha   90.00
_cell.angle_beta   90.00
_cell.angle_gamma   90.00
#
_symmetry.space_group_name_H-M   'P 1'
#
loop_
_entity.id
_entity.type
_entity.pdbx_description
1 polymer ?
#
loop_
_entity_poly.entity_id
_entity_poly.type
_entity_poly.pdbx_seq_one_letter_code
_entity_poly.pdbx_strand_id
1 'polypeptide(L)'
;MIKCPNPECQVINPEGNEHCTSCQTFLPHRYLWAVGQGKLALDHLDKRYAWQHQQIVLDTEPGIPPVSPEPVPAHIWPYLILASHGLHVPQPYALLNKGTGREMLLLDAAAIAAEPGDNQPKLLPTLMEEWPMASPLRQLNWLWQIAGLWSDFTEQQVASSLLSKTLLRVHGSLVRLLELTNDLQAVTLSDLGKFWQSLVPEAQPSIREFFESLCDQLTTGKIKTPEVLGACLDQAIAVTTKGYQADYSLSVLTDQGPSRKRNEDACYPASGTNQTHAAGPNSKRRSQQPLLLLVCDGIGGHEGGDVASQLAIATIQQQLAPLLDELAHQPQHDPIAVNLAIEQAIGVANDNISEHNDRGQRQARDRMGTTLVMALIVGAQIYIAHVGDSRAYRISANNCRQITFDDDVAAREVRLGYGFYADVVNRPATGALIQALGMGHSTALHVAIKRLILDDDIVLLLCSDGLSDYDRVEQSWQTHLLPVLTGQSKPATAATNLVKLANSYNGHDNVTVGVVAGRAQALKPPRVPIPSPNQLAFSVPTQSQRTVASSQATVIAREAPPAVQPIKKKSSLWPVLIGLVAILGTATTLTMVFFRELSISSETGVPETIQEETGQETQTVGISDDELTNPLLTPGSYLQLSQPVELVATPQTPEDDNSDQLGQLTDGAIVQVLTRQEPAADQSRWVKLKVCAVPAVGQSTDQPPTSTEETGPRTSELDPANSNSVVTTPGTIPLTSGEEGWVLEAELAQIARTAEVLNCPPE
;
A
#
# COMPACT_ATOMS: atom_id res chain seq x y z
N MET A 1 8.41 25.82 -20.33
CA MET A 1 9.20 24.81 -21.09
C MET A 1 9.22 23.53 -20.27
N ILE A 2 9.20 22.36 -20.90
CA ILE A 2 9.19 21.05 -20.22
C ILE A 2 10.30 20.18 -20.77
N LYS A 3 11.11 19.61 -19.88
CA LYS A 3 12.17 18.67 -20.22
C LYS A 3 11.56 17.29 -20.52
N CYS A 4 11.97 16.69 -21.64
CA CYS A 4 11.53 15.36 -22.01
C CYS A 4 11.88 14.34 -20.90
N PRO A 5 10.93 13.50 -20.45
CA PRO A 5 11.20 12.53 -19.39
C PRO A 5 12.06 11.36 -19.87
N ASN A 6 12.19 11.13 -21.18
CA ASN A 6 13.06 10.10 -21.72
C ASN A 6 14.53 10.42 -21.35
N PRO A 7 15.22 9.56 -20.58
CA PRO A 7 16.60 9.78 -20.14
C PRO A 7 17.61 9.90 -21.29
N GLU A 8 17.32 9.29 -22.44
CA GLU A 8 18.18 9.35 -23.63
C GLU A 8 17.95 10.62 -24.47
N CYS A 9 16.79 11.26 -24.34
CA CYS A 9 16.45 12.45 -25.13
C CYS A 9 16.70 13.75 -24.36
N GLN A 10 16.05 13.91 -23.21
CA GLN A 10 16.16 15.10 -22.32
C GLN A 10 15.98 16.47 -23.00
N VAL A 11 15.49 16.52 -24.25
CA VAL A 11 15.25 17.75 -25.01
C VAL A 11 14.21 18.61 -24.30
N ILE A 12 14.45 19.92 -24.25
CA ILE A 12 13.52 20.90 -23.67
C ILE A 12 12.48 21.28 -24.74
N ASN A 13 11.20 21.16 -24.39
CA ASN A 13 10.08 21.39 -25.30
C ASN A 13 9.25 22.60 -24.84
N PRO A 14 8.57 23.30 -25.76
CA PRO A 14 7.53 24.25 -25.40
C PRO A 14 6.46 23.62 -24.51
N GLU A 15 5.90 24.42 -23.61
CA GLU A 15 4.85 23.94 -22.68
C GLU A 15 3.59 23.48 -23.40
N GLY A 16 3.27 23.96 -24.60
CA GLY A 16 2.10 23.49 -25.34
C GLY A 16 2.26 22.14 -26.03
N ASN A 17 3.42 21.49 -25.94
CA ASN A 17 3.66 20.24 -26.64
C ASN A 17 3.26 19.04 -25.78
N GLU A 18 2.38 18.18 -26.30
CA GLU A 18 2.02 16.89 -25.66
C GLU A 18 3.09 15.81 -25.84
N HIS A 19 3.89 15.90 -26.90
CA HIS A 19 4.95 14.94 -27.22
C HIS A 19 6.26 15.66 -27.51
N CYS A 20 7.37 15.00 -27.15
CA CYS A 20 8.70 15.52 -27.39
C CYS A 20 8.93 15.70 -28.89
N THR A 21 9.39 16.89 -29.27
CA THR A 21 9.69 17.24 -30.67
C THR A 21 10.75 16.35 -31.31
N SER A 22 11.62 15.74 -30.50
CA SER A 22 12.74 14.91 -30.98
C SER A 22 12.41 13.41 -30.98
N CYS A 23 11.96 12.85 -29.86
CA CYS A 23 11.77 11.40 -29.72
C CYS A 23 10.29 10.96 -29.66
N GLN A 24 9.33 11.89 -29.74
CA GLN A 24 7.90 11.62 -29.63
C GLN A 24 7.46 11.01 -28.28
N THR A 25 8.32 10.94 -27.27
CA THR A 25 7.91 10.57 -25.91
C THR A 25 6.89 11.57 -25.38
N PHE A 26 5.81 11.07 -24.77
CA PHE A 26 4.80 11.88 -24.10
C PHE A 26 5.44 12.83 -23.06
N LEU A 27 4.96 14.07 -23.00
CA LEU A 27 5.41 15.09 -22.07
C LEU A 27 4.33 15.27 -21.00
N PRO A 28 4.52 14.78 -19.77
CA PRO A 28 3.53 14.94 -18.71
C PRO A 28 3.50 16.39 -18.20
N HIS A 29 2.35 17.05 -18.32
CA HIS A 29 2.09 18.36 -17.72
C HIS A 29 1.55 18.21 -16.30
N ARG A 30 2.46 18.12 -15.34
CA ARG A 30 2.09 18.00 -13.93
C ARG A 30 1.93 19.38 -13.30
N TYR A 31 0.69 19.85 -13.23
CA TYR A 31 0.34 21.08 -12.54
C TYR A 31 0.08 20.82 -11.05
N LEU A 32 0.79 21.55 -10.20
CA LEU A 32 0.81 21.37 -8.75
C LEU A 32 0.26 22.61 -8.05
N TRP A 33 -0.43 22.40 -6.94
CA TRP A 33 -0.88 23.47 -6.05
C TRP A 33 0.18 23.76 -4.98
N ALA A 34 0.64 25.01 -4.89
CA ALA A 34 1.66 25.44 -3.95
C ALA A 34 1.04 25.99 -2.65
N VAL A 35 1.16 25.22 -1.57
CA VAL A 35 0.70 25.58 -0.21
C VAL A 35 1.83 26.26 0.54
N GLY A 36 1.60 27.48 1.03
CA GLY A 36 2.59 28.29 1.74
C GLY A 36 2.46 29.80 1.47
N GLN A 37 3.32 30.62 2.09
CA GLN A 37 3.16 32.08 2.04
C GLN A 37 3.62 32.72 0.72
N GLY A 38 2.65 32.95 -0.17
CA GLY A 38 2.67 33.93 -1.26
C GLY A 38 3.55 33.57 -2.46
N LYS A 39 3.15 34.03 -3.66
CA LYS A 39 4.00 33.93 -4.85
C LYS A 39 5.31 34.68 -4.57
N LEU A 40 6.42 33.96 -4.54
CA LEU A 40 7.74 34.58 -4.52
C LEU A 40 7.90 35.39 -5.81
N ALA A 41 8.63 36.51 -5.78
CA ALA A 41 8.91 37.34 -6.97
C ALA A 41 9.83 36.66 -8.01
N LEU A 42 9.91 35.33 -7.96
CA LEU A 42 10.69 34.47 -8.83
C LEU A 42 9.75 33.86 -9.87
N ASP A 43 10.24 33.67 -11.09
CA ASP A 43 9.47 32.99 -12.15
C ASP A 43 9.42 31.46 -11.92
N HIS A 44 10.38 30.92 -11.17
CA HIS A 44 10.47 29.50 -10.83
C HIS A 44 10.74 29.30 -9.33
N LEU A 45 10.16 28.24 -8.76
CA LEU A 45 10.53 27.70 -7.46
C LEU A 45 11.57 26.61 -7.62
N ASP A 46 12.64 26.68 -6.82
CA ASP A 46 13.78 25.75 -6.85
C ASP A 46 14.35 25.48 -8.27
N LYS A 47 14.24 26.48 -9.16
CA LYS A 47 14.61 26.41 -10.59
C LYS A 47 13.89 25.32 -11.42
N ARG A 48 12.95 24.57 -10.82
CA ARG A 48 12.25 23.44 -11.44
C ARG A 48 10.76 23.70 -11.65
N TYR A 49 10.09 24.38 -10.72
CA TYR A 49 8.64 24.55 -10.77
C TYR A 49 8.29 25.94 -11.29
N ALA A 50 7.78 26.03 -12.52
CA ALA A 50 7.46 27.29 -13.17
C ALA A 50 6.10 27.80 -12.69
N TRP A 51 6.01 29.08 -12.29
CA TRP A 51 4.72 29.68 -11.92
C TRP A 51 3.81 29.87 -13.12
N GLN A 52 2.57 29.42 -13.01
CA GLN A 52 1.56 29.56 -14.06
C GLN A 52 0.54 30.63 -13.69
N HIS A 53 -0.40 30.32 -12.80
CA HIS A 53 -1.47 31.22 -12.38
C HIS A 53 -1.79 31.02 -10.89
N GLN A 54 -2.05 32.10 -10.15
CA GLN A 54 -2.31 32.06 -8.69
C GLN A 54 -1.20 31.28 -7.94
N GLN A 55 -1.55 30.16 -7.27
CA GLN A 55 -0.60 29.27 -6.60
C GLN A 55 -0.33 27.98 -7.40
N ILE A 56 -0.64 27.97 -8.70
CA ILE A 56 -0.37 26.83 -9.58
C ILE A 56 1.05 26.94 -10.14
N VAL A 57 1.79 25.84 -10.03
CA VAL A 57 3.10 25.68 -10.67
C VAL A 57 3.11 24.47 -11.58
N LEU A 58 3.93 24.51 -12.64
CA LEU A 58 4.18 23.39 -13.52
C LEU A 58 5.54 22.79 -13.18
N ASP A 59 5.61 21.46 -13.03
CA ASP A 59 6.89 20.76 -12.99
C ASP A 59 7.54 20.75 -14.38
N THR A 60 8.70 21.40 -14.51
CA THR A 60 9.43 21.47 -15.77
C THR A 60 10.38 20.28 -15.99
N GLU A 61 10.60 19.45 -14.96
CA GLU A 61 11.47 18.26 -15.02
C GLU A 61 10.75 16.99 -14.54
N PRO A 62 9.61 16.63 -15.15
CA PRO A 62 8.77 15.54 -14.64
C PRO A 62 9.38 14.14 -14.77
N GLY A 63 10.48 13.99 -15.53
CA GLY A 63 11.25 12.73 -15.61
C GLY A 63 12.24 12.52 -14.47
N ILE A 64 12.39 13.49 -13.55
CA ILE A 64 13.25 13.36 -12.38
C ILE A 64 12.35 13.39 -11.14
N PRO A 65 12.20 12.29 -10.40
CA PRO A 65 11.40 12.28 -9.18
C PRO A 65 11.82 13.39 -8.20
N PRO A 66 10.87 14.08 -7.55
CA PRO A 66 11.21 14.95 -6.42
C PRO A 66 11.71 14.10 -5.24
N VAL A 67 12.59 14.67 -4.42
CA VAL A 67 13.10 13.99 -3.21
C VAL A 67 12.19 14.32 -2.03
N SER A 68 11.75 13.30 -1.30
CA SER A 68 10.96 13.47 -0.09
C SER A 68 11.81 13.99 1.06
N PRO A 69 11.22 14.78 1.98
CA PRO A 69 11.88 15.09 3.24
C PRO A 69 11.95 13.84 4.13
N GLU A 70 13.09 13.62 4.77
CA GLU A 70 13.27 12.57 5.77
C GLU A 70 13.78 13.20 7.09
N PRO A 71 12.99 13.16 8.18
CA PRO A 71 11.62 12.65 8.26
C PRO A 71 10.58 13.58 7.59
N VAL A 72 9.44 13.02 7.20
CA VAL A 72 8.31 13.82 6.69
C VAL A 72 7.69 14.67 7.83
N PRO A 73 7.54 16.00 7.66
CA PRO A 73 6.92 16.87 8.67
C PRO A 73 5.50 16.43 9.07
N ALA A 74 5.22 16.50 10.39
CA ALA A 74 3.95 16.01 10.96
C ALA A 74 2.69 16.68 10.39
N HIS A 75 2.76 17.94 9.97
CA HIS A 75 1.62 18.64 9.39
C HIS A 75 1.21 18.13 8.00
N ILE A 76 2.03 17.27 7.37
CA ILE A 76 1.77 16.64 6.06
C ILE A 76 1.12 15.26 6.24
N TRP A 77 1.24 14.64 7.42
CA TRP A 77 0.74 13.30 7.69
C TRP A 77 -0.74 13.09 7.37
N PRO A 78 -1.67 14.05 7.61
CA PRO A 78 -3.07 13.88 7.20
C PRO A 78 -3.23 13.54 5.73
N TYR A 79 -2.42 14.12 4.84
CA TYR A 79 -2.47 13.80 3.42
C TYR A 79 -2.02 12.35 3.13
N LEU A 80 -1.00 11.88 3.84
CA LEU A 80 -0.43 10.55 3.65
C LEU A 80 -1.36 9.45 4.18
N ILE A 81 -1.96 9.69 5.35
CA ILE A 81 -2.92 8.77 5.96
C ILE A 81 -4.20 8.69 5.10
N LEU A 82 -4.64 9.82 4.54
CA LEU A 82 -5.81 9.91 3.66
C LEU A 82 -5.49 9.61 2.19
N ALA A 83 -4.33 9.03 1.86
CA ALA A 83 -3.93 8.76 0.47
C ALA A 83 -4.91 7.83 -0.27
N SER A 84 -5.57 6.91 0.45
CA SER A 84 -6.64 6.04 -0.08
C SER A 84 -7.89 6.81 -0.54
N HIS A 85 -8.01 8.10 -0.18
CA HIS A 85 -9.03 9.03 -0.66
C HIS A 85 -8.54 9.90 -1.83
N GLY A 86 -7.58 9.42 -2.64
CA GLY A 86 -6.99 10.17 -3.77
C GLY A 86 -7.96 10.67 -4.86
N LEU A 87 -9.21 10.16 -4.87
CA LEU A 87 -10.29 10.75 -5.67
C LEU A 87 -10.69 12.15 -5.18
N HIS A 88 -10.49 12.46 -3.90
CA HIS A 88 -10.94 13.68 -3.22
C HIS A 88 -9.79 14.50 -2.64
N VAL A 89 -8.78 13.82 -2.08
CA VAL A 89 -7.65 14.43 -1.36
C VAL A 89 -6.45 14.55 -2.29
N PRO A 90 -5.82 15.73 -2.41
CA PRO A 90 -4.58 15.88 -3.18
C PRO A 90 -3.39 15.20 -2.50
N GLN A 91 -2.35 14.92 -3.26
CA GLN A 91 -1.20 14.15 -2.78
C GLN A 91 0.05 15.03 -2.65
N PRO A 92 0.83 14.90 -1.56
CA PRO A 92 2.14 15.53 -1.45
C PRO A 92 3.05 15.10 -2.59
N TYR A 93 3.63 16.07 -3.28
CA TYR A 93 4.54 15.84 -4.40
C TYR A 93 5.98 16.24 -4.07
N ALA A 94 6.16 17.44 -3.53
CA ALA A 94 7.48 17.94 -3.15
C ALA A 94 7.37 18.92 -1.97
N LEU A 95 8.43 18.99 -1.17
CA LEU A 95 8.56 19.97 -0.09
C LEU A 95 9.79 20.85 -0.34
N LEU A 96 9.56 22.14 -0.53
CA LEU A 96 10.62 23.10 -0.81
C LEU A 96 11.01 23.84 0.46
N ASN A 97 12.27 23.69 0.90
CA ASN A 97 12.80 24.33 2.11
C ASN A 97 14.16 25.04 1.87
N LYS A 98 14.62 25.15 0.61
CA LYS A 98 15.98 25.63 0.30
C LYS A 98 16.06 27.17 0.28
N GLY A 99 16.46 27.75 1.42
CA GLY A 99 17.17 29.04 1.48
C GLY A 99 16.33 30.33 1.60
N THR A 100 15.00 30.26 1.55
CA THR A 100 14.11 31.44 1.66
C THR A 100 13.54 31.64 3.07
N GLY A 101 13.71 30.67 3.96
CA GLY A 101 13.06 30.65 5.29
C GLY A 101 11.56 30.38 5.24
N ARG A 102 11.01 29.98 4.09
CA ARG A 102 9.59 29.64 3.92
C ARG A 102 9.47 28.26 3.28
N GLU A 103 8.88 27.34 4.04
CA GLU A 103 8.49 26.03 3.57
C GLU A 103 7.31 26.15 2.60
N MET A 104 7.35 25.39 1.51
CA MET A 104 6.26 25.32 0.53
C MET A 104 6.01 23.87 0.12
N LEU A 105 4.80 23.40 0.38
CA LEU A 105 4.35 22.07 -0.01
C LEU A 105 3.70 22.14 -1.39
N LEU A 106 4.17 21.33 -2.32
CA LEU A 106 3.55 21.16 -3.63
C LEU A 106 2.65 19.94 -3.61
N LEU A 107 1.40 20.15 -3.99
CA LEU A 107 0.36 19.13 -4.02
C LEU A 107 0.00 18.77 -5.46
N ASP A 108 0.14 17.49 -5.79
CA ASP A 108 -0.39 16.91 -7.03
C ASP A 108 -1.84 16.46 -6.85
N ALA A 109 -2.53 16.22 -7.95
CA ALA A 109 -3.95 15.88 -7.97
C ALA A 109 -4.81 16.89 -7.16
N ALA A 110 -4.33 18.13 -6.99
CA ALA A 110 -5.14 19.22 -6.48
C ALA A 110 -6.31 19.51 -7.40
N ALA A 111 -7.27 20.29 -6.90
CA ALA A 111 -8.46 20.68 -7.64
C ALA A 111 -8.16 21.70 -8.77
N ILE A 112 -7.30 21.29 -9.70
CA ILE A 112 -6.82 22.02 -10.87
C ILE A 112 -7.32 21.27 -12.11
N ALA A 113 -7.87 22.02 -13.06
CA ALA A 113 -8.18 21.57 -14.40
C ALA A 113 -7.07 22.02 -15.36
N ALA A 114 -6.68 21.11 -16.24
CA ALA A 114 -5.85 21.39 -17.40
C ALA A 114 -6.54 20.72 -18.59
N GLU A 115 -7.19 21.54 -19.43
CA GLU A 115 -7.86 21.03 -20.62
C GLU A 115 -6.82 20.70 -21.70
N PRO A 116 -6.99 19.60 -22.45
CA PRO A 116 -6.13 19.30 -23.59
C PRO A 116 -6.11 20.47 -24.58
N GLY A 117 -4.93 21.04 -24.84
CA GLY A 117 -4.74 22.19 -25.72
C GLY A 117 -5.02 23.57 -25.10
N ASP A 118 -5.48 23.66 -23.84
CA ASP A 118 -5.48 24.92 -23.07
C ASP A 118 -4.19 24.98 -22.25
N ASN A 119 -3.25 25.83 -22.67
CA ASN A 119 -1.97 26.03 -21.98
C ASN A 119 -2.11 26.85 -20.67
N GLN A 120 -3.31 26.98 -20.12
CA GLN A 120 -3.56 27.73 -18.90
C GLN A 120 -4.28 26.87 -17.87
N PRO A 121 -3.56 26.30 -16.88
CA PRO A 121 -4.19 25.57 -15.81
C PRO A 121 -5.09 26.52 -14.98
N LYS A 122 -6.27 26.04 -14.61
CA LYS A 122 -7.26 26.80 -13.85
C LYS A 122 -7.72 25.98 -12.66
N LEU A 123 -8.13 26.65 -11.58
CA LEU A 123 -8.80 25.95 -10.50
C LEU A 123 -10.16 25.42 -11.00
N LEU A 124 -10.49 24.20 -10.61
CA LEU A 124 -11.83 23.66 -10.79
C LEU A 124 -12.84 24.55 -10.08
N PRO A 125 -14.09 24.66 -10.56
CA PRO A 125 -15.07 25.50 -9.90
C PRO A 125 -15.36 25.02 -8.48
N THR A 126 -15.67 25.96 -7.60
CA THR A 126 -16.09 25.66 -6.23
C THR A 126 -17.42 24.93 -6.23
N LEU A 127 -17.70 24.16 -5.17
CA LEU A 127 -19.00 23.52 -5.01
C LEU A 127 -20.13 24.56 -5.08
N MET A 128 -19.93 25.77 -4.55
CA MET A 128 -20.95 26.83 -4.53
C MET A 128 -21.25 27.38 -5.92
N GLU A 129 -20.24 27.52 -6.78
CA GLU A 129 -20.41 28.01 -8.15
C GLU A 129 -21.22 27.02 -9.02
N GLU A 130 -20.99 25.72 -8.85
CA GLU A 130 -21.67 24.68 -9.62
C GLU A 130 -23.00 24.21 -9.01
N TRP A 131 -23.19 24.42 -7.70
CA TRP A 131 -24.37 23.96 -6.97
C TRP A 131 -25.70 24.29 -7.66
N PRO A 132 -25.99 25.54 -8.11
CA PRO A 132 -27.29 25.88 -8.69
C PRO A 132 -27.56 25.20 -10.04
N MET A 133 -26.50 24.89 -10.78
CA MET A 133 -26.56 24.31 -12.12
C MET A 133 -26.63 22.79 -12.10
N ALA A 134 -26.24 22.18 -10.98
CA ALA A 134 -26.20 20.73 -10.80
C ALA A 134 -27.61 20.10 -10.78
N SER A 135 -27.70 18.89 -11.34
CA SER A 135 -28.91 18.08 -11.27
C SER A 135 -29.23 17.68 -9.82
N PRO A 136 -30.49 17.30 -9.51
CA PRO A 136 -30.85 16.80 -8.18
C PRO A 136 -29.97 15.65 -7.70
N LEU A 137 -29.62 14.71 -8.60
CA LEU A 137 -28.78 13.57 -8.26
C LEU A 137 -27.33 14.00 -8.02
N ARG A 138 -26.82 14.96 -8.81
CA ARG A 138 -25.47 15.52 -8.65
C ARG A 138 -25.31 16.24 -7.31
N GLN A 139 -26.29 17.06 -6.92
CA GLN A 139 -26.30 17.72 -5.61
C GLN A 139 -26.24 16.70 -4.47
N LEU A 140 -27.08 15.67 -4.50
CA LEU A 140 -27.07 14.60 -3.48
C LEU A 140 -25.77 13.80 -3.49
N ASN A 141 -25.21 13.51 -4.68
CA ASN A 141 -23.95 12.77 -4.82
C ASN A 141 -22.77 13.51 -4.17
N TRP A 142 -22.67 14.83 -4.37
CA TRP A 142 -21.63 15.62 -3.70
C TRP A 142 -21.79 15.65 -2.18
N LEU A 143 -23.01 15.83 -1.68
CA LEU A 143 -23.28 15.76 -0.23
C LEU A 143 -22.92 14.38 0.34
N TRP A 144 -23.22 13.32 -0.40
CA TRP A 144 -22.92 11.94 -0.03
C TRP A 144 -21.41 11.67 0.04
N GLN A 145 -20.64 12.17 -0.93
CA GLN A 145 -19.16 12.09 -0.89
C GLN A 145 -18.59 12.84 0.31
N ILE A 146 -19.07 14.06 0.60
CA ILE A 146 -18.62 14.84 1.76
C ILE A 146 -18.94 14.11 3.07
N ALA A 147 -20.13 13.52 3.19
CA ALA A 147 -20.51 12.73 4.35
C ALA A 147 -19.62 11.49 4.53
N GLY A 148 -19.24 10.83 3.43
CA GLY A 148 -18.35 9.66 3.44
C GLY A 148 -16.92 9.98 3.89
N LEU A 149 -16.45 11.20 3.69
CA LEU A 149 -15.12 11.66 4.13
C LEU A 149 -15.10 12.09 5.61
N TRP A 150 -16.27 12.32 6.21
CA TRP A 150 -16.38 13.05 7.48
C TRP A 150 -15.65 12.38 8.65
N SER A 151 -15.76 11.05 8.79
CA SER A 151 -15.15 10.30 9.91
C SER A 151 -13.62 10.44 9.89
N ASP A 152 -13.01 10.07 8.76
CA ASP A 152 -11.56 10.05 8.62
C ASP A 152 -10.97 11.46 8.70
N PHE A 153 -11.67 12.46 8.17
CA PHE A 153 -11.24 13.85 8.28
C PHE A 153 -11.31 14.38 9.71
N THR A 154 -12.31 13.97 10.50
CA THR A 154 -12.42 14.34 11.90
C THR A 154 -11.33 13.67 12.72
N GLU A 155 -11.04 12.39 12.45
CA GLU A 155 -9.95 11.64 13.10
C GLU A 155 -8.58 12.28 12.82
N GLN A 156 -8.35 12.70 11.57
CA GLN A 156 -7.13 13.39 11.17
C GLN A 156 -7.11 14.90 11.49
N GLN A 157 -8.15 15.42 12.16
CA GLN A 157 -8.28 16.84 12.55
C GLN A 157 -8.15 17.81 11.36
N VAL A 158 -8.78 17.49 10.23
CA VAL A 158 -8.81 18.32 9.02
C VAL A 158 -10.22 18.51 8.46
N ALA A 159 -11.27 18.26 9.25
CA ALA A 159 -12.67 18.32 8.81
C ALA A 159 -13.13 19.71 8.40
N SER A 160 -12.49 20.77 8.89
CA SER A 160 -12.71 22.16 8.45
C SER A 160 -12.45 22.37 6.96
N SER A 161 -11.61 21.53 6.34
CA SER A 161 -11.38 21.52 4.89
C SER A 161 -12.68 21.31 4.11
N LEU A 162 -13.60 20.50 4.63
CA LEU A 162 -14.91 20.19 4.04
C LEU A 162 -15.95 21.31 4.25
N LEU A 163 -15.64 22.32 5.07
CA LEU A 163 -16.50 23.47 5.35
C LEU A 163 -16.02 24.75 4.66
N SER A 164 -14.95 24.67 3.87
CA SER A 164 -14.37 25.82 3.18
C SER A 164 -14.98 26.03 1.80
N LYS A 165 -15.52 27.23 1.57
CA LYS A 165 -16.08 27.65 0.27
C LYS A 165 -15.04 27.76 -0.84
N THR A 166 -13.76 27.87 -0.51
CA THR A 166 -12.67 28.07 -1.48
C THR A 166 -11.87 26.80 -1.76
N LEU A 167 -11.79 25.90 -0.78
CA LEU A 167 -11.06 24.64 -0.91
C LEU A 167 -11.93 23.53 -1.50
N LEU A 168 -13.22 23.51 -1.17
CA LEU A 168 -14.17 22.51 -1.63
C LEU A 168 -14.62 22.82 -3.06
N ARG A 169 -14.13 22.01 -4.00
CA ARG A 169 -14.33 22.16 -5.44
C ARG A 169 -14.94 20.89 -6.03
N VAL A 170 -15.37 20.96 -7.28
CA VAL A 170 -15.97 19.83 -7.97
C VAL A 170 -15.38 19.64 -9.36
N HIS A 171 -15.22 18.37 -9.77
CA HIS A 171 -14.85 17.99 -11.13
C HIS A 171 -15.92 17.04 -11.69
N GLY A 172 -16.92 17.61 -12.35
CA GLY A 172 -18.08 16.82 -12.74
C GLY A 172 -18.72 16.20 -11.51
N SER A 173 -18.76 14.87 -11.43
CA SER A 173 -19.46 14.17 -10.34
C SER A 173 -18.65 14.09 -9.05
N LEU A 174 -17.35 14.42 -9.07
CA LEU A 174 -16.45 14.22 -7.95
C LEU A 174 -16.27 15.49 -7.13
N VAL A 175 -16.33 15.36 -5.81
CA VAL A 175 -15.84 16.37 -4.86
C VAL A 175 -14.32 16.29 -4.82
N ARG A 176 -13.66 17.45 -4.87
CA ARG A 176 -12.20 17.59 -4.86
C ARG A 176 -11.79 18.68 -3.89
N LEU A 177 -10.68 18.46 -3.19
CA LEU A 177 -10.07 19.46 -2.34
C LEU A 177 -8.85 20.07 -3.02
N LEU A 178 -8.65 21.36 -2.79
CA LEU A 178 -7.46 22.08 -3.23
C LEU A 178 -6.27 21.79 -2.31
N GLU A 179 -6.51 21.76 -1.00
CA GLU A 179 -5.56 21.44 0.07
C GLU A 179 -6.35 21.02 1.35
N LEU A 180 -5.64 20.52 2.36
CA LEU A 180 -6.17 20.26 3.69
C LEU A 180 -5.82 21.41 4.63
N THR A 181 -6.72 21.70 5.57
CA THR A 181 -6.54 22.68 6.64
C THR A 181 -6.72 21.99 7.98
N ASN A 182 -5.79 22.23 8.91
CA ASN A 182 -5.88 21.71 10.26
C ASN A 182 -7.03 22.38 11.04
N ASP A 183 -7.74 21.57 11.81
CA ASP A 183 -8.82 21.99 12.68
C ASP A 183 -8.24 22.73 13.88
N LEU A 184 -8.44 24.05 13.92
CA LEU A 184 -8.06 24.87 15.07
C LEU A 184 -8.92 24.58 16.31
N GLN A 185 -10.12 24.02 16.08
CA GLN A 185 -11.10 23.62 17.09
C GLN A 185 -11.85 22.40 16.58
N ALA A 186 -12.42 21.61 17.49
CA ALA A 186 -13.21 20.44 17.12
C ALA A 186 -14.38 20.84 16.20
N VAL A 187 -14.38 20.29 14.99
CA VAL A 187 -15.42 20.50 13.98
C VAL A 187 -16.49 19.42 14.13
N THR A 188 -17.77 19.80 14.08
CA THR A 188 -18.88 18.89 14.35
C THR A 188 -19.86 18.77 13.17
N LEU A 189 -20.68 17.72 13.17
CA LEU A 189 -21.77 17.58 12.19
C LEU A 189 -22.78 18.74 12.25
N SER A 190 -22.90 19.44 13.39
CA SER A 190 -23.69 20.67 13.48
C SER A 190 -23.08 21.78 12.64
N ASP A 191 -21.76 21.89 12.57
CA ASP A 191 -21.07 22.87 11.74
C ASP A 191 -21.19 22.55 10.25
N LEU A 192 -21.17 21.25 9.89
CA LEU A 192 -21.54 20.80 8.54
C LEU A 192 -22.98 21.20 8.19
N GLY A 193 -23.93 20.97 9.09
CA GLY A 193 -25.32 21.39 8.93
C GLY A 193 -25.47 22.89 8.68
N LYS A 194 -24.77 23.72 9.45
CA LYS A 194 -24.76 25.18 9.25
C LYS A 194 -24.14 25.59 7.92
N PHE A 195 -23.05 24.94 7.51
CA PHE A 195 -22.42 25.17 6.20
C PHE A 195 -23.39 24.82 5.06
N TRP A 196 -24.00 23.65 5.11
CA TRP A 196 -24.97 23.18 4.12
C TRP A 196 -26.26 24.00 4.09
N GLN A 197 -26.70 24.58 5.21
CA GLN A 197 -27.85 25.49 5.24
C GLN A 197 -27.68 26.66 4.25
N SER A 198 -26.44 27.10 4.01
CA SER A 198 -26.16 28.16 3.03
C SER A 198 -26.41 27.76 1.57
N LEU A 199 -26.50 26.46 1.28
CA LEU A 199 -26.76 25.91 -0.06
C LEU A 199 -28.25 25.64 -0.32
N VAL A 200 -29.09 25.62 0.73
CA VAL A 200 -30.54 25.34 0.63
C VAL A 200 -31.28 26.26 -0.35
N PRO A 201 -31.04 27.60 -0.37
CA PRO A 201 -31.78 28.50 -1.27
C PRO A 201 -31.65 28.14 -2.76
N GLU A 202 -30.49 27.63 -3.15
CA GLU A 202 -30.15 27.26 -4.54
C GLU A 202 -30.23 25.73 -4.80
N ALA A 203 -30.67 24.96 -3.80
CA ALA A 203 -30.91 23.53 -3.98
C ALA A 203 -32.05 23.28 -4.97
N GLN A 204 -31.97 22.19 -5.75
CA GLN A 204 -32.97 21.84 -6.74
C GLN A 204 -34.35 21.63 -6.09
N PRO A 205 -35.45 22.10 -6.71
CA PRO A 205 -36.78 22.07 -6.09
C PRO A 205 -37.21 20.68 -5.61
N SER A 206 -36.81 19.62 -6.32
CA SER A 206 -37.20 18.24 -5.98
C SER A 206 -36.51 17.68 -4.74
N ILE A 207 -35.40 18.28 -4.27
CA ILE A 207 -34.67 17.81 -3.08
C ILE A 207 -34.67 18.83 -1.94
N ARG A 208 -35.10 20.07 -2.19
CA ARG A 208 -34.95 21.20 -1.27
C ARG A 208 -35.56 20.94 0.11
N GLU A 209 -36.79 20.43 0.16
CA GLU A 209 -37.49 20.14 1.43
C GLU A 209 -36.75 19.07 2.26
N PHE A 210 -36.28 18.00 1.61
CA PHE A 210 -35.46 16.99 2.26
C PHE A 210 -34.15 17.59 2.77
N PHE A 211 -33.47 18.38 1.94
CA PHE A 211 -32.17 18.95 2.27
C PHE A 211 -32.25 19.98 3.41
N GLU A 212 -33.28 20.81 3.42
CA GLU A 212 -33.57 21.73 4.53
C GLU A 212 -33.79 20.96 5.83
N SER A 213 -34.61 19.90 5.80
CA SER A 213 -34.84 19.05 6.97
C SER A 213 -33.56 18.32 7.44
N LEU A 214 -32.69 17.93 6.52
CA LEU A 214 -31.40 17.31 6.83
C LEU A 214 -30.47 18.30 7.55
N CYS A 215 -30.36 19.52 7.04
CA CYS A 215 -29.55 20.58 7.65
C CYS A 215 -30.05 20.96 9.06
N ASP A 216 -31.37 21.06 9.24
CA ASP A 216 -31.98 21.30 10.55
C ASP A 216 -31.65 20.18 11.55
N GLN A 217 -31.70 18.93 11.12
CA GLN A 217 -31.42 17.77 11.98
C GLN A 217 -29.94 17.64 12.35
N LEU A 218 -29.03 18.01 11.44
CA LEU A 218 -27.61 18.14 11.74
C LEU A 218 -27.37 19.27 12.75
N THR A 219 -27.94 20.46 12.50
CA THR A 219 -27.75 21.64 13.34
C THR A 219 -28.31 21.44 14.75
N THR A 220 -29.47 20.79 14.88
CA THR A 220 -30.12 20.48 16.17
C THR A 220 -29.56 19.22 16.85
N GLY A 221 -28.62 18.50 16.23
CA GLY A 221 -27.98 17.31 16.81
C GLY A 221 -28.88 16.06 16.86
N LYS A 222 -29.92 15.99 16.03
CA LYS A 222 -30.75 14.78 15.84
C LYS A 222 -29.99 13.71 15.06
N ILE A 223 -29.26 14.12 14.02
CA ILE A 223 -28.28 13.26 13.34
C ILE A 223 -26.96 13.43 14.06
N LYS A 224 -26.51 12.36 14.73
CA LYS A 224 -25.34 12.38 15.60
C LYS A 224 -24.11 11.71 15.02
N THR A 225 -24.28 10.88 14.00
CA THR A 225 -23.19 10.08 13.44
C THR A 225 -23.18 10.18 11.91
N PRO A 226 -22.00 10.11 11.27
CA PRO A 226 -21.90 10.16 9.82
C PRO A 226 -22.61 8.99 9.13
N GLU A 227 -22.76 7.84 9.79
CA GLU A 227 -23.49 6.69 9.23
C GLU A 227 -24.98 6.98 9.09
N VAL A 228 -25.59 7.65 10.08
CA VAL A 228 -27.00 8.07 9.99
C VAL A 228 -27.16 9.12 8.89
N LEU A 229 -26.21 10.05 8.77
CA LEU A 229 -26.19 11.02 7.68
C LEU A 229 -26.10 10.34 6.31
N GLY A 230 -25.17 9.40 6.15
CA GLY A 230 -24.99 8.60 4.93
C GLY A 230 -26.27 7.85 4.56
N ALA A 231 -26.91 7.18 5.52
CA ALA A 231 -28.16 6.45 5.30
C ALA A 231 -29.32 7.36 4.84
N CYS A 232 -29.42 8.59 5.36
CA CYS A 232 -30.41 9.57 4.90
C CYS A 232 -30.15 9.97 3.44
N LEU A 233 -28.89 10.23 3.08
CA LEU A 233 -28.50 10.60 1.73
C LEU A 233 -28.68 9.43 0.75
N ASP A 234 -28.41 8.20 1.19
CA ASP A 234 -28.63 6.98 0.40
C ASP A 234 -30.09 6.79 0.04
N GLN A 235 -31.01 7.04 0.97
CA GLN A 235 -32.43 6.98 0.66
C GLN A 235 -32.83 8.06 -0.36
N ALA A 236 -32.34 9.29 -0.19
CA ALA A 236 -32.60 10.37 -1.12
C ALA A 236 -32.08 10.06 -2.53
N ILE A 237 -30.89 9.49 -2.64
CA ILE A 237 -30.29 9.02 -3.90
C ILE A 237 -31.15 7.88 -4.49
N ALA A 238 -31.55 6.90 -3.68
CA ALA A 238 -32.37 5.77 -4.13
C ALA A 238 -33.75 6.21 -4.67
N VAL A 239 -34.36 7.26 -4.10
CA VAL A 239 -35.59 7.84 -4.65
C VAL A 239 -35.31 8.62 -5.92
N THR A 240 -34.27 9.46 -5.92
CA THR A 240 -33.93 10.35 -7.04
C THR A 240 -33.56 9.59 -8.30
N THR A 241 -32.78 8.52 -8.17
CA THR A 241 -32.35 7.64 -9.27
C THR A 241 -33.50 6.96 -10.02
N LYS A 242 -34.72 6.88 -9.45
CA LYS A 242 -35.91 6.40 -10.17
C LYS A 242 -36.28 7.28 -11.37
N GLY A 243 -35.84 8.54 -11.39
CA GLY A 243 -36.03 9.46 -12.51
C GLY A 243 -34.94 9.40 -13.58
N TYR A 244 -33.96 8.50 -13.43
CA TYR A 244 -32.78 8.41 -14.30
C TYR A 244 -32.76 7.10 -15.08
N GLN A 245 -32.25 7.17 -16.29
CA GLN A 245 -31.85 6.03 -17.12
C GLN A 245 -30.33 5.92 -17.05
N ALA A 246 -29.84 4.71 -16.77
CA ALA A 246 -28.43 4.35 -16.72
C ALA A 246 -28.17 3.24 -17.74
N ASP A 247 -27.53 3.57 -18.85
CA ASP A 247 -27.21 2.60 -19.90
C ASP A 247 -25.72 2.27 -19.87
N TYR A 248 -25.38 0.99 -19.99
CA TYR A 248 -24.00 0.52 -19.95
C TYR A 248 -23.65 -0.30 -21.19
N SER A 249 -22.42 -0.15 -21.67
CA SER A 249 -21.83 -1.03 -22.67
C SER A 249 -20.47 -1.52 -22.19
N LEU A 250 -20.32 -2.82 -22.06
CA LEU A 250 -19.15 -3.51 -21.52
C LEU A 250 -18.42 -4.27 -22.64
N SER A 251 -17.10 -4.23 -22.62
CA SER A 251 -16.23 -5.16 -23.34
C SER A 251 -15.06 -5.57 -22.46
N VAL A 252 -14.63 -6.82 -22.56
CA VAL A 252 -13.50 -7.35 -21.78
C VAL A 252 -12.60 -8.17 -22.68
N LEU A 253 -11.29 -7.99 -22.55
CA LEU A 253 -10.27 -8.71 -23.29
C LEU A 253 -9.09 -9.05 -22.37
N THR A 254 -8.50 -10.20 -22.60
CA THR A 254 -7.23 -10.63 -22.01
C THR A 254 -6.31 -11.15 -23.10
N ASP A 255 -5.01 -10.96 -22.94
CA ASP A 255 -3.95 -11.47 -23.81
C ASP A 255 -2.75 -11.91 -22.98
N GLN A 256 -2.07 -12.97 -23.42
CA GLN A 256 -0.89 -13.50 -22.76
C GLN A 256 0.29 -12.51 -22.78
N GLY A 257 0.31 -11.57 -23.72
CA GLY A 257 1.48 -10.75 -23.98
C GLY A 257 2.56 -11.53 -24.75
N PRO A 258 3.53 -10.80 -25.34
CA PRO A 258 4.54 -11.41 -26.21
C PRO A 258 5.64 -12.17 -25.45
N SER A 259 5.88 -11.86 -24.17
CA SER A 259 7.02 -12.42 -23.42
C SER A 259 6.66 -13.56 -22.47
N ARG A 260 5.42 -13.61 -21.98
CA ARG A 260 4.97 -14.65 -21.03
C ARG A 260 4.73 -15.97 -21.75
N LYS A 261 4.88 -17.10 -21.04
CA LYS A 261 4.64 -18.46 -21.57
C LYS A 261 3.18 -18.91 -21.47
N ARG A 262 2.44 -18.29 -20.56
CA ARG A 262 1.04 -18.56 -20.24
C ARG A 262 0.36 -17.26 -19.81
N ASN A 263 -0.96 -17.24 -19.94
CA ASN A 263 -1.78 -16.17 -19.39
C ASN A 263 -2.24 -16.56 -17.99
N GLU A 264 -1.72 -15.90 -16.97
CA GLU A 264 -2.08 -16.09 -15.56
C GLU A 264 -3.21 -15.15 -15.14
N ASP A 265 -3.50 -14.12 -15.94
CA ASP A 265 -4.69 -13.31 -15.79
C ASP A 265 -5.97 -14.10 -16.11
N ALA A 266 -7.05 -13.70 -15.46
CA ALA A 266 -8.40 -14.11 -15.81
C ALA A 266 -9.39 -12.94 -15.71
N CYS A 267 -10.50 -13.06 -16.44
CA CYS A 267 -11.55 -12.05 -16.41
C CYS A 267 -12.94 -12.67 -16.44
N TYR A 268 -13.90 -11.94 -15.87
CA TYR A 268 -15.33 -12.22 -16.05
C TYR A 268 -16.05 -10.95 -16.50
N PRO A 269 -16.93 -11.00 -17.51
CA PRO A 269 -17.24 -12.13 -18.37
C PRO A 269 -16.01 -12.66 -19.15
N ALA A 270 -16.15 -13.81 -19.81
CA ALA A 270 -15.05 -14.39 -20.57
C ALA A 270 -14.52 -13.41 -21.64
N SER A 271 -13.21 -13.44 -21.88
CA SER A 271 -12.54 -12.59 -22.88
C SER A 271 -13.24 -12.60 -24.24
N GLY A 272 -13.39 -11.42 -24.85
CA GLY A 272 -14.11 -11.21 -26.10
C GLY A 272 -15.61 -10.96 -25.91
N THR A 273 -16.12 -11.04 -24.68
CA THR A 273 -17.52 -10.74 -24.39
C THR A 273 -17.81 -9.26 -24.58
N ASN A 274 -18.94 -8.97 -25.24
CA ASN A 274 -19.50 -7.63 -25.38
C ASN A 274 -20.94 -7.66 -24.87
N GLN A 275 -21.27 -6.77 -23.95
CA GLN A 275 -22.61 -6.68 -23.35
C GLN A 275 -23.14 -5.25 -23.45
N THR A 276 -24.44 -5.12 -23.65
CA THR A 276 -25.16 -3.85 -23.51
C THR A 276 -26.27 -4.04 -22.51
N HIS A 277 -26.39 -3.08 -21.62
CA HIS A 277 -27.30 -3.08 -20.49
C HIS A 277 -28.02 -1.74 -20.40
N ALA A 278 -29.25 -1.75 -19.91
CA ALA A 278 -30.04 -0.54 -19.81
C ALA A 278 -30.89 -0.62 -18.54
N ALA A 279 -30.55 0.14 -17.51
CA ALA A 279 -31.29 0.18 -16.25
C ALA A 279 -32.07 1.50 -16.13
N GLY A 280 -33.36 1.43 -15.85
CA GLY A 280 -34.20 2.62 -15.70
C GLY A 280 -35.66 2.39 -16.06
N PRO A 281 -36.50 3.45 -15.98
CA PRO A 281 -37.94 3.38 -16.19
C PRO A 281 -38.36 2.85 -17.56
N ASN A 282 -37.52 3.04 -18.59
CA ASN A 282 -37.84 2.65 -19.97
C ASN A 282 -37.27 1.27 -20.34
N SER A 283 -36.63 0.58 -19.40
CA SER A 283 -35.91 -0.66 -19.65
C SER A 283 -36.79 -1.90 -19.59
N LYS A 284 -36.50 -2.90 -20.44
CA LYS A 284 -37.14 -4.22 -20.33
C LYS A 284 -36.57 -4.95 -19.12
N ARG A 285 -37.36 -5.78 -18.42
CA ARG A 285 -36.89 -6.52 -17.22
C ARG A 285 -35.59 -7.31 -17.43
N ARG A 286 -35.40 -7.96 -18.59
CA ARG A 286 -34.15 -8.67 -18.92
C ARG A 286 -32.93 -7.75 -19.08
N SER A 287 -33.13 -6.46 -19.31
CA SER A 287 -32.05 -5.47 -19.40
C SER A 287 -31.79 -4.77 -18.08
N GLN A 288 -32.34 -5.23 -16.93
CA GLN A 288 -32.15 -4.65 -15.58
C GLN A 288 -31.30 -5.53 -14.64
N GLN A 289 -30.78 -6.68 -15.10
CA GLN A 289 -29.83 -7.51 -14.34
C GLN A 289 -28.52 -6.79 -14.01
N PRO A 290 -27.97 -6.92 -12.79
CA PRO A 290 -26.67 -6.34 -12.47
C PRO A 290 -25.57 -6.75 -13.45
N LEU A 291 -24.65 -5.84 -13.74
CA LEU A 291 -23.42 -6.19 -14.45
C LEU A 291 -22.32 -6.49 -13.45
N LEU A 292 -21.58 -7.56 -13.71
CA LEU A 292 -20.46 -7.99 -12.90
C LEU A 292 -19.24 -8.10 -13.82
N LEU A 293 -18.19 -7.33 -13.53
CA LEU A 293 -16.89 -7.36 -14.19
C LEU A 293 -15.82 -7.71 -13.17
N LEU A 294 -14.97 -8.68 -13.46
CA LEU A 294 -13.81 -9.06 -12.66
C LEU A 294 -12.58 -9.08 -13.56
N VAL A 295 -11.47 -8.59 -13.02
CA VAL A 295 -10.11 -8.78 -13.54
C VAL A 295 -9.27 -9.30 -12.39
N CYS A 296 -8.57 -10.39 -12.64
CA CYS A 296 -7.70 -11.06 -11.68
C CYS A 296 -6.35 -11.27 -12.34
N ASP A 297 -5.28 -10.82 -11.72
CA ASP A 297 -3.90 -11.05 -12.15
C ASP A 297 -3.28 -12.13 -11.27
N GLY A 298 -2.97 -13.27 -11.87
CA GLY A 298 -2.49 -14.45 -11.18
C GLY A 298 -1.01 -14.35 -10.84
N ILE A 299 -0.68 -14.38 -9.56
CA ILE A 299 0.71 -14.34 -9.06
C ILE A 299 1.14 -15.71 -8.53
N GLY A 300 2.35 -16.18 -8.85
CA GLY A 300 2.88 -17.41 -8.27
C GLY A 300 4.18 -17.91 -8.91
N GLY A 301 5.00 -18.62 -8.13
CA GLY A 301 6.15 -19.37 -8.63
C GLY A 301 5.74 -20.75 -9.17
N HIS A 302 6.01 -21.03 -10.45
CA HIS A 302 5.72 -22.29 -11.18
C HIS A 302 4.27 -22.81 -11.05
N GLU A 303 3.50 -22.64 -12.15
CA GLU A 303 2.22 -23.30 -12.43
C GLU A 303 1.07 -23.11 -11.40
N GLY A 304 0.83 -21.87 -10.95
CA GLY A 304 -0.25 -21.59 -9.98
C GLY A 304 -1.12 -20.35 -10.24
N GLY A 305 -0.58 -19.28 -10.83
CA GLY A 305 -1.30 -18.01 -10.96
C GLY A 305 -2.62 -18.13 -11.75
N ASP A 306 -2.58 -18.85 -12.88
CA ASP A 306 -3.76 -19.15 -13.70
C ASP A 306 -4.83 -19.94 -12.95
N VAL A 307 -4.43 -20.84 -12.06
CA VAL A 307 -5.36 -21.61 -11.21
C VAL A 307 -6.00 -20.69 -10.16
N ALA A 308 -5.21 -19.83 -9.52
CA ALA A 308 -5.68 -18.89 -8.51
C ALA A 308 -6.69 -17.89 -9.09
N SER A 309 -6.36 -17.24 -10.21
CA SER A 309 -7.19 -16.23 -10.85
C SER A 309 -8.53 -16.82 -11.33
N GLN A 310 -8.51 -18.03 -11.91
CA GLN A 310 -9.73 -18.75 -12.31
C GLN A 310 -10.57 -19.18 -11.10
N LEU A 311 -9.95 -19.69 -10.04
CA LEU A 311 -10.64 -20.12 -8.82
C LEU A 311 -11.30 -18.94 -8.09
N ALA A 312 -10.64 -17.77 -8.07
CA ALA A 312 -11.22 -16.54 -7.53
C ALA A 312 -12.50 -16.18 -8.26
N ILE A 313 -12.44 -16.10 -9.60
CA ILE A 313 -13.59 -15.75 -10.43
C ILE A 313 -14.74 -16.74 -10.22
N ALA A 314 -14.48 -18.05 -10.33
CA ALA A 314 -15.50 -19.07 -10.18
C ALA A 314 -16.19 -18.99 -8.81
N THR A 315 -15.41 -18.79 -7.74
CA THR A 315 -15.92 -18.68 -6.37
C THR A 315 -16.77 -17.42 -6.20
N ILE A 316 -16.27 -16.25 -6.60
CA ILE A 316 -16.98 -14.97 -6.43
C ILE A 316 -18.30 -14.99 -7.20
N GLN A 317 -18.30 -15.51 -8.43
CA GLN A 317 -19.53 -15.66 -9.21
C GLN A 317 -20.56 -16.54 -8.50
N GLN A 318 -20.14 -17.67 -7.94
CA GLN A 318 -21.02 -18.58 -7.22
C GLN A 318 -21.59 -17.91 -5.95
N GLN A 319 -20.75 -17.23 -5.17
CA GLN A 319 -21.16 -16.59 -3.92
C GLN A 319 -22.09 -15.39 -4.16
N LEU A 320 -21.87 -14.62 -5.23
CA LEU A 320 -22.72 -13.48 -5.56
C LEU A 320 -24.00 -13.85 -6.32
N ALA A 321 -24.12 -15.06 -6.87
CA ALA A 321 -25.29 -15.46 -7.66
C ALA A 321 -26.65 -15.21 -6.96
N PRO A 322 -26.85 -15.50 -5.66
CA PRO A 322 -28.09 -15.20 -4.97
C PRO A 322 -28.38 -13.69 -4.89
N LEU A 323 -27.36 -12.88 -4.58
CA LEU A 323 -27.47 -11.43 -4.54
C LEU A 323 -27.80 -10.85 -5.93
N LEU A 324 -27.14 -11.35 -6.98
CA LEU A 324 -27.40 -10.90 -8.36
C LEU A 324 -28.84 -11.19 -8.79
N ASP A 325 -29.39 -12.34 -8.42
CA ASP A 325 -30.79 -12.68 -8.68
C ASP A 325 -31.74 -11.75 -7.90
N GLU A 326 -31.44 -11.48 -6.63
CA GLU A 326 -32.23 -10.55 -5.81
C GLU A 326 -32.22 -9.12 -6.36
N LEU A 327 -31.03 -8.60 -6.68
CA LEU A 327 -30.82 -7.28 -7.28
C LEU A 327 -31.52 -7.13 -8.65
N ALA A 328 -31.62 -8.22 -9.43
CA ALA A 328 -32.34 -8.23 -10.70
C ALA A 328 -33.86 -8.07 -10.52
N HIS A 329 -34.42 -8.56 -9.41
CA HIS A 329 -35.85 -8.47 -9.11
C HIS A 329 -36.21 -7.22 -8.30
N GLN A 330 -35.29 -6.75 -7.45
CA GLN A 330 -35.42 -5.56 -6.63
C GLN A 330 -34.13 -4.76 -6.75
N PRO A 331 -34.03 -3.76 -7.65
CA PRO A 331 -32.77 -3.01 -7.79
C PRO A 331 -32.46 -2.09 -6.61
N GLN A 332 -33.43 -1.89 -5.70
CA GLN A 332 -33.26 -1.11 -4.49
C GLN A 332 -32.83 -2.04 -3.35
N HIS A 333 -31.59 -1.89 -2.94
CA HIS A 333 -31.01 -2.62 -1.81
C HIS A 333 -30.35 -1.68 -0.85
N ASP A 334 -30.19 -2.15 0.38
CA ASP A 334 -29.32 -1.53 1.35
C ASP A 334 -27.86 -1.63 0.85
N PRO A 335 -27.18 -0.50 0.57
CA PRO A 335 -25.80 -0.51 0.11
C PRO A 335 -24.84 -1.22 1.08
N ILE A 336 -25.16 -1.20 2.39
CA ILE A 336 -24.35 -1.88 3.41
C ILE A 336 -24.42 -3.41 3.21
N ALA A 337 -25.61 -3.94 2.93
CA ALA A 337 -25.80 -5.36 2.67
C ALA A 337 -25.06 -5.80 1.39
N VAL A 338 -25.07 -4.96 0.35
CA VAL A 338 -24.32 -5.23 -0.90
C VAL A 338 -22.82 -5.26 -0.63
N ASN A 339 -22.27 -4.30 0.11
CA ASN A 339 -20.85 -4.29 0.50
C ASN A 339 -20.47 -5.55 1.28
N LEU A 340 -21.26 -5.94 2.27
CA LEU A 340 -21.00 -7.12 3.08
C LEU A 340 -21.01 -8.41 2.24
N ALA A 341 -21.94 -8.53 1.30
CA ALA A 341 -22.00 -9.68 0.41
C ALA A 341 -20.78 -9.75 -0.54
N ILE A 342 -20.29 -8.60 -1.02
CA ILE A 342 -19.05 -8.52 -1.81
C ILE A 342 -17.84 -8.97 -0.97
N GLU A 343 -17.68 -8.41 0.23
CA GLU A 343 -16.58 -8.75 1.14
C GLU A 343 -16.58 -10.24 1.49
N GLN A 344 -17.74 -10.82 1.81
CA GLN A 344 -17.90 -12.25 2.08
C GLN A 344 -17.55 -13.12 0.87
N ALA A 345 -18.00 -12.75 -0.32
CA ALA A 345 -17.69 -13.49 -1.54
C ALA A 345 -16.17 -13.52 -1.83
N ILE A 346 -15.49 -12.40 -1.60
CA ILE A 346 -14.04 -12.28 -1.76
C ILE A 346 -13.31 -13.06 -0.66
N GLY A 347 -13.77 -13.00 0.60
CA GLY A 347 -13.21 -13.79 1.70
C GLY A 347 -13.27 -15.30 1.43
N VAL A 348 -14.41 -15.81 0.94
CA VAL A 348 -14.55 -17.22 0.57
C VAL A 348 -13.64 -17.59 -0.61
N ALA A 349 -13.46 -16.69 -1.59
CA ALA A 349 -12.52 -16.90 -2.69
C ALA A 349 -11.07 -16.98 -2.21
N ASN A 350 -10.68 -16.09 -1.31
CA ASN A 350 -9.37 -16.13 -0.65
C ASN A 350 -9.15 -17.48 0.06
N ASP A 351 -10.10 -17.90 0.89
CA ASP A 351 -9.96 -19.11 1.69
C ASP A 351 -9.90 -20.36 0.82
N ASN A 352 -10.68 -20.41 -0.27
CA ASN A 352 -10.61 -21.50 -1.25
C ASN A 352 -9.22 -21.60 -1.91
N ILE A 353 -8.60 -20.47 -2.27
CA ILE A 353 -7.25 -20.46 -2.85
C ILE A 353 -6.22 -20.86 -1.79
N SER A 354 -6.33 -20.31 -0.57
CA SER A 354 -5.43 -20.65 0.54
C SER A 354 -5.50 -22.14 0.87
N GLU A 355 -6.68 -22.71 0.98
CA GLU A 355 -6.86 -24.15 1.21
C GLU A 355 -6.28 -24.99 0.07
N HIS A 356 -6.39 -24.52 -1.19
CA HIS A 356 -5.78 -25.21 -2.32
C HIS A 356 -4.25 -25.18 -2.24
N ASN A 357 -3.65 -24.08 -1.78
CA ASN A 357 -2.23 -24.01 -1.48
C ASN A 357 -1.84 -25.01 -0.38
N ASP A 358 -2.58 -25.04 0.73
CA ASP A 358 -2.27 -25.86 1.90
C ASP A 358 -2.38 -27.36 1.59
N ARG A 359 -3.42 -27.77 0.85
CA ARG A 359 -3.58 -29.15 0.37
C ARG A 359 -2.47 -29.55 -0.61
N GLY A 360 -1.99 -28.60 -1.40
CA GLY A 360 -0.85 -28.78 -2.30
C GLY A 360 0.52 -28.66 -1.61
N GLN A 361 0.55 -28.43 -0.29
CA GLN A 361 1.76 -28.17 0.50
C GLN A 361 2.63 -27.04 -0.07
N ARG A 362 2.00 -26.06 -0.73
CA ARG A 362 2.68 -24.89 -1.32
C ARG A 362 3.00 -23.89 -0.22
N GLN A 363 4.26 -23.46 -0.14
CA GLN A 363 4.77 -22.55 0.88
C GLN A 363 5.53 -21.38 0.26
N ALA A 364 5.59 -20.27 0.98
CA ALA A 364 6.30 -19.06 0.56
C ALA A 364 6.02 -18.69 -0.92
N ARG A 365 7.06 -18.66 -1.76
CA ARG A 365 6.96 -18.29 -3.18
C ARG A 365 6.27 -19.32 -4.07
N ASP A 366 6.07 -20.55 -3.58
CA ASP A 366 5.35 -21.59 -4.31
C ASP A 366 3.83 -21.47 -4.12
N ARG A 367 3.37 -20.65 -3.17
CA ARG A 367 1.94 -20.35 -3.03
C ARG A 367 1.45 -19.62 -4.27
N MET A 368 0.33 -20.10 -4.80
CA MET A 368 -0.40 -19.37 -5.83
C MET A 368 -1.30 -18.32 -5.18
N GLY A 369 -1.41 -17.18 -5.82
CA GLY A 369 -2.31 -16.12 -5.41
C GLY A 369 -2.82 -15.36 -6.62
N THR A 370 -3.68 -14.39 -6.39
CA THR A 370 -4.16 -13.51 -7.45
C THR A 370 -4.56 -12.17 -6.87
N THR A 371 -4.36 -11.10 -7.64
CA THR A 371 -5.05 -9.84 -7.40
C THR A 371 -6.54 -9.98 -7.72
N LEU A 372 -7.32 -8.98 -7.35
CA LEU A 372 -8.69 -8.80 -7.78
C LEU A 372 -8.97 -7.31 -7.94
N VAL A 373 -9.56 -6.93 -9.07
CA VAL A 373 -10.36 -5.71 -9.18
C VAL A 373 -11.70 -6.06 -9.81
N MET A 374 -12.79 -5.63 -9.18
CA MET A 374 -14.15 -5.93 -9.64
C MET A 374 -15.03 -4.69 -9.70
N ALA A 375 -16.01 -4.72 -10.59
CA ALA A 375 -17.11 -3.78 -10.64
C ALA A 375 -18.46 -4.53 -10.62
N LEU A 376 -19.28 -4.27 -9.61
CA LEU A 376 -20.69 -4.65 -9.57
C LEU A 376 -21.56 -3.42 -9.82
N ILE A 377 -22.32 -3.42 -10.92
CA ILE A 377 -23.13 -2.29 -11.37
C ILE A 377 -24.61 -2.65 -11.21
N VAL A 378 -25.32 -1.85 -10.43
CA VAL A 378 -26.75 -2.01 -10.10
C VAL A 378 -27.46 -0.68 -10.33
N GLY A 379 -28.18 -0.57 -11.45
CA GLY A 379 -28.81 0.70 -11.80
C GLY A 379 -27.77 1.80 -11.99
N ALA A 380 -27.89 2.89 -11.20
CA ALA A 380 -26.91 3.98 -11.18
C ALA A 380 -25.81 3.79 -10.13
N GLN A 381 -25.77 2.68 -9.39
CA GLN A 381 -24.76 2.42 -8.37
C GLN A 381 -23.68 1.51 -8.93
N ILE A 382 -22.42 1.87 -8.70
CA ILE A 382 -21.24 1.10 -9.12
C ILE A 382 -20.43 0.81 -7.87
N TYR A 383 -20.24 -0.47 -7.56
CA TYR A 383 -19.41 -0.94 -6.45
C TYR A 383 -18.09 -1.44 -7.03
N ILE A 384 -16.99 -0.81 -6.63
CA ILE A 384 -15.64 -1.21 -6.99
C ILE A 384 -15.01 -1.87 -5.77
N ALA A 385 -14.56 -3.11 -5.90
CA ALA A 385 -13.80 -3.77 -4.86
C ALA A 385 -12.45 -4.23 -5.41
N HIS A 386 -11.39 -4.12 -4.60
CA HIS A 386 -10.06 -4.54 -5.02
C HIS A 386 -9.21 -5.11 -3.88
N VAL A 387 -8.26 -5.96 -4.27
CA VAL A 387 -7.15 -6.50 -3.48
C VAL A 387 -5.95 -6.62 -4.43
N GLY A 388 -4.81 -6.03 -4.08
CA GLY A 388 -3.62 -6.01 -4.92
C GLY A 388 -3.46 -4.68 -5.68
N ASP A 389 -2.74 -4.72 -6.79
CA ASP A 389 -2.34 -3.57 -7.61
C ASP A 389 -3.06 -3.49 -8.97
N SER A 390 -3.96 -4.43 -9.28
CA SER A 390 -4.87 -4.28 -10.41
C SER A 390 -5.81 -3.09 -10.19
N ARG A 391 -5.99 -2.27 -11.22
CA ARG A 391 -6.56 -0.92 -11.06
C ARG A 391 -7.93 -0.76 -11.68
N ALA A 392 -8.71 0.16 -11.09
CA ALA A 392 -9.90 0.71 -11.71
C ALA A 392 -9.73 2.21 -11.96
N TYR A 393 -10.16 2.69 -13.12
CA TYR A 393 -10.07 4.08 -13.54
C TYR A 393 -11.44 4.62 -13.95
N ARG A 394 -11.74 5.85 -13.52
CA ARG A 394 -12.88 6.65 -14.00
C ARG A 394 -12.38 7.67 -15.02
N ILE A 395 -12.95 7.64 -16.21
CA ILE A 395 -12.71 8.60 -17.27
C ILE A 395 -14.00 9.40 -17.47
N SER A 396 -13.88 10.72 -17.46
CA SER A 396 -14.92 11.65 -17.86
C SER A 396 -14.42 12.55 -18.98
N ALA A 397 -15.23 13.52 -19.41
CA ALA A 397 -14.89 14.35 -20.58
C ALA A 397 -13.52 15.03 -20.45
N ASN A 398 -13.14 15.40 -19.21
CA ASN A 398 -11.99 16.27 -18.97
C ASN A 398 -10.97 15.64 -17.99
N ASN A 399 -11.14 14.38 -17.57
CA ASN A 399 -10.18 13.73 -16.68
C ASN A 399 -10.16 12.20 -16.78
N CYS A 400 -9.03 11.64 -16.35
CA CYS A 400 -8.87 10.24 -15.98
C CYS A 400 -8.37 10.20 -14.52
N ARG A 401 -8.99 9.36 -13.68
CA ARG A 401 -8.64 9.21 -12.27
C ARG A 401 -8.69 7.75 -11.86
N GLN A 402 -7.61 7.27 -11.24
CA GLN A 402 -7.59 5.99 -10.55
C GLN A 402 -8.57 6.03 -9.36
N ILE A 403 -9.38 4.99 -9.24
CA ILE A 403 -10.36 4.77 -8.17
C ILE A 403 -9.73 3.92 -7.06
N THR A 404 -9.00 2.88 -7.45
CA THR A 404 -8.29 1.98 -6.54
C THR A 404 -7.08 2.67 -5.90
N PHE A 405 -6.58 2.09 -4.83
CA PHE A 405 -5.33 2.49 -4.20
C PHE A 405 -4.55 1.20 -3.96
N ASP A 406 -3.41 1.06 -4.63
CA ASP A 406 -2.72 -0.21 -4.78
C ASP A 406 -2.26 -0.77 -3.43
N ASP A 407 -2.36 -2.09 -3.29
CA ASP A 407 -1.84 -2.82 -2.13
C ASP A 407 -0.38 -3.22 -2.36
N ASP A 408 0.49 -2.23 -2.50
CA ASP A 408 1.94 -2.40 -2.66
C ASP A 408 2.75 -1.80 -1.50
N VAL A 409 4.05 -2.08 -1.49
CA VAL A 409 4.98 -1.56 -0.49
C VAL A 409 5.08 -0.04 -0.58
N ALA A 410 4.99 0.56 -1.78
CA ALA A 410 5.03 2.02 -1.95
C ALA A 410 3.89 2.72 -1.20
N ALA A 411 2.66 2.26 -1.41
CA ALA A 411 1.45 2.76 -0.79
C ALA A 411 1.51 2.61 0.74
N ARG A 412 2.03 1.47 1.23
CA ARG A 412 2.29 1.27 2.67
C ARG A 412 3.30 2.27 3.20
N GLU A 413 4.43 2.45 2.53
CA GLU A 413 5.48 3.36 2.97
C GLU A 413 5.00 4.82 3.03
N VAL A 414 4.24 5.25 2.03
CA VAL A 414 3.60 6.56 1.98
C VAL A 414 2.70 6.74 3.20
N ARG A 415 1.78 5.80 3.45
CA ARG A 415 0.84 5.89 4.59
C ARG A 415 1.54 5.90 5.95
N LEU A 416 2.70 5.25 6.07
CA LEU A 416 3.51 5.23 7.28
C LEU A 416 4.40 6.49 7.44
N GLY A 417 4.40 7.39 6.46
CA GLY A 417 5.16 8.64 6.53
C GLY A 417 6.63 8.54 6.12
N TYR A 418 7.01 7.46 5.43
CA TYR A 418 8.40 7.26 4.97
C TYR A 418 8.77 8.04 3.70
N GLY A 419 7.80 8.69 3.06
CA GLY A 419 8.06 9.54 1.90
C GLY A 419 6.78 9.92 1.15
N PHE A 420 6.94 10.71 0.11
CA PHE A 420 5.88 11.04 -0.85
C PHE A 420 5.83 10.01 -1.96
N TYR A 421 4.64 9.72 -2.46
CA TYR A 421 4.43 8.67 -3.47
C TYR A 421 5.32 8.86 -4.71
N ALA A 422 5.47 10.11 -5.17
CA ALA A 422 6.28 10.47 -6.33
C ALA A 422 7.77 10.10 -6.21
N ASP A 423 8.28 9.95 -4.98
CA ASP A 423 9.65 9.52 -4.68
C ASP A 423 9.69 8.01 -4.41
N VAL A 424 8.84 7.56 -3.49
CA VAL A 424 8.79 6.19 -2.95
C VAL A 424 8.63 5.15 -4.06
N VAL A 425 7.78 5.39 -5.06
CA VAL A 425 7.51 4.43 -6.15
C VAL A 425 8.75 4.06 -6.96
N ASN A 426 9.82 4.86 -6.90
CA ASN A 426 11.07 4.62 -7.61
C ASN A 426 12.10 3.83 -6.79
N ARG A 427 11.80 3.48 -5.54
CA ARG A 427 12.71 2.73 -4.67
C ARG A 427 12.67 1.24 -5.05
N PRO A 428 13.75 0.48 -4.82
CA PRO A 428 13.76 -0.95 -5.09
C PRO A 428 12.65 -1.68 -4.33
N ALA A 429 12.01 -2.65 -4.99
CA ALA A 429 11.00 -3.54 -4.42
C ALA A 429 9.70 -2.87 -3.90
N THR A 430 9.46 -1.57 -4.17
CA THR A 430 8.24 -0.91 -3.70
C THR A 430 6.96 -1.31 -4.44
N GLY A 431 7.10 -1.84 -5.66
CA GLY A 431 5.99 -2.46 -6.39
C GLY A 431 5.63 -3.87 -5.90
N ALA A 432 6.29 -4.39 -4.85
CA ALA A 432 5.91 -5.68 -4.30
C ALA A 432 4.54 -5.59 -3.61
N LEU A 433 3.66 -6.55 -3.90
CA LEU A 433 2.36 -6.65 -3.26
C LEU A 433 2.49 -6.91 -1.75
N ILE A 434 1.71 -6.16 -0.96
CA ILE A 434 1.56 -6.39 0.48
C ILE A 434 0.38 -7.31 0.82
N GLN A 435 -0.56 -7.48 -0.12
CA GLN A 435 -1.62 -8.49 -0.02
C GLN A 435 -2.11 -8.94 -1.40
N ALA A 436 -2.56 -10.19 -1.47
CA ALA A 436 -3.23 -10.81 -2.60
C ALA A 436 -4.12 -11.95 -2.10
N LEU A 437 -5.08 -12.39 -2.91
CA LEU A 437 -5.96 -13.50 -2.55
C LEU A 437 -5.17 -14.81 -2.50
N GLY A 438 -5.41 -15.63 -1.46
CA GLY A 438 -4.82 -16.96 -1.30
C GLY A 438 -3.51 -17.01 -0.51
N MET A 439 -2.97 -15.84 -0.13
CA MET A 439 -1.70 -15.74 0.60
C MET A 439 -1.83 -16.10 2.09
N GLY A 440 -3.05 -16.17 2.62
CA GLY A 440 -3.34 -16.59 3.99
C GLY A 440 -4.85 -16.66 4.21
N HIS A 441 -5.28 -16.71 5.47
CA HIS A 441 -6.69 -16.75 5.84
C HIS A 441 -7.39 -15.39 5.66
N SER A 442 -8.66 -15.40 5.29
CA SER A 442 -9.45 -14.20 4.95
C SER A 442 -9.59 -13.19 6.11
N THR A 443 -9.41 -13.65 7.35
CA THR A 443 -9.41 -12.77 8.53
C THR A 443 -8.26 -11.75 8.55
N ALA A 444 -7.20 -11.99 7.79
CA ALA A 444 -6.08 -11.06 7.63
C ALA A 444 -6.17 -10.24 6.33
N LEU A 445 -7.15 -10.53 5.46
CA LEU A 445 -7.33 -9.85 4.19
C LEU A 445 -8.08 -8.54 4.40
N HIS A 446 -7.61 -7.45 3.77
CA HIS A 446 -8.33 -6.18 3.75
C HIS A 446 -8.89 -5.91 2.37
N VAL A 447 -10.20 -6.10 2.21
CA VAL A 447 -10.91 -5.79 0.98
C VAL A 447 -11.32 -4.32 0.97
N ALA A 448 -10.77 -3.55 0.02
CA ALA A 448 -11.19 -2.18 -0.18
C ALA A 448 -12.43 -2.12 -1.09
N ILE A 449 -13.51 -1.48 -0.62
CA ILE A 449 -14.75 -1.30 -1.40
C ILE A 449 -15.08 0.19 -1.50
N LYS A 450 -15.24 0.70 -2.72
CA LYS A 450 -15.69 2.06 -3.01
C LYS A 450 -16.97 2.02 -3.84
N ARG A 451 -17.95 2.84 -3.45
CA ARG A 451 -19.19 3.03 -4.21
C ARG A 451 -19.16 4.34 -4.98
N LEU A 452 -19.63 4.31 -6.21
CA LEU A 452 -19.80 5.47 -7.08
C LEU A 452 -21.26 5.57 -7.53
N ILE A 453 -21.76 6.79 -7.69
CA ILE A 453 -23.08 7.08 -8.26
C ILE A 453 -22.89 7.60 -9.69
N LEU A 454 -23.50 6.90 -10.64
CA LEU A 454 -23.56 7.32 -12.03
C LEU A 454 -24.61 8.43 -12.20
N ASP A 455 -24.14 9.67 -12.14
CA ASP A 455 -24.93 10.88 -12.39
C ASP A 455 -24.41 11.69 -13.59
N ASP A 456 -23.39 11.16 -14.28
CA ASP A 456 -22.75 11.69 -15.48
C ASP A 456 -22.38 10.54 -16.42
N ASP A 457 -22.10 10.87 -17.67
CA ASP A 457 -21.47 9.93 -18.58
C ASP A 457 -20.02 9.68 -18.15
N ILE A 458 -19.63 8.40 -18.08
CA ILE A 458 -18.27 7.98 -17.73
C ILE A 458 -17.82 6.79 -18.57
N VAL A 459 -16.51 6.58 -18.63
CA VAL A 459 -15.93 5.28 -18.97
C VAL A 459 -15.22 4.77 -17.72
N LEU A 460 -15.56 3.55 -17.31
CA LEU A 460 -14.85 2.80 -16.28
C LEU A 460 -13.92 1.81 -16.98
N LEU A 461 -12.64 1.81 -16.60
CA LEU A 461 -11.65 0.84 -17.05
C LEU A 461 -11.20 0.04 -15.82
N LEU A 462 -11.26 -1.29 -15.88
CA LEU A 462 -10.56 -2.19 -14.97
C LEU A 462 -9.40 -2.83 -15.72
N CYS A 463 -8.22 -2.94 -15.12
CA CYS A 463 -7.06 -3.56 -15.77
C CYS A 463 -6.07 -4.19 -14.79
N SER A 464 -5.31 -5.18 -15.27
CA SER A 464 -4.08 -5.66 -14.61
C SER A 464 -2.91 -4.69 -14.81
N ASP A 465 -1.82 -4.93 -14.09
CA ASP A 465 -0.60 -4.12 -14.11
C ASP A 465 0.06 -4.10 -15.52
N GLY A 466 -0.11 -5.17 -16.30
CA GLY A 466 0.36 -5.26 -17.68
C GLY A 466 -0.23 -4.20 -18.60
N LEU A 467 -1.35 -3.54 -18.23
CA LEU A 467 -1.71 -2.26 -18.81
C LEU A 467 -1.22 -1.07 -17.98
N SER A 468 -1.50 -1.00 -16.68
CA SER A 468 -1.37 0.26 -15.91
C SER A 468 0.06 0.67 -15.58
N ASP A 469 1.01 -0.26 -15.59
CA ASP A 469 2.41 0.03 -15.29
C ASP A 469 2.98 1.16 -16.13
N TYR A 470 3.89 1.93 -15.50
CA TYR A 470 4.52 3.11 -16.07
C TYR A 470 3.53 4.21 -16.47
N ASP A 471 2.45 4.38 -15.69
CA ASP A 471 1.39 5.39 -15.89
C ASP A 471 0.78 5.36 -17.32
N ARG A 472 0.70 4.17 -17.92
CA ARG A 472 0.30 4.02 -19.33
C ARG A 472 -1.13 4.49 -19.58
N VAL A 473 -2.04 4.29 -18.63
CA VAL A 473 -3.44 4.71 -18.74
C VAL A 473 -3.51 6.24 -18.73
N GLU A 474 -2.81 6.88 -17.81
CA GLU A 474 -2.72 8.33 -17.64
C GLU A 474 -2.12 9.01 -18.88
N GLN A 475 -1.19 8.33 -19.57
CA GLN A 475 -0.58 8.84 -20.81
C GLN A 475 -1.46 8.64 -22.06
N SER A 476 -2.46 7.76 -22.03
CA SER A 476 -3.15 7.30 -23.25
C SER A 476 -4.68 7.38 -23.21
N TRP A 477 -5.28 7.77 -22.08
CA TRP A 477 -6.73 7.81 -21.92
C TRP A 477 -7.42 8.75 -22.92
N GLN A 478 -6.81 9.89 -23.28
CA GLN A 478 -7.42 10.81 -24.26
C GLN A 478 -7.55 10.16 -25.64
N THR A 479 -6.62 9.31 -26.03
CA THR A 479 -6.60 8.69 -27.36
C THR A 479 -7.37 7.37 -27.40
N HIS A 480 -7.43 6.62 -26.29
CA HIS A 480 -7.99 5.28 -26.26
C HIS A 480 -9.35 5.18 -25.56
N LEU A 481 -9.63 6.01 -24.56
CA LEU A 481 -10.82 5.90 -23.71
C LEU A 481 -11.81 7.05 -23.90
N LEU A 482 -11.34 8.29 -24.03
CA LEU A 482 -12.21 9.46 -24.27
C LEU A 482 -13.11 9.32 -25.52
N PRO A 483 -12.64 8.73 -26.66
CA PRO A 483 -13.52 8.50 -27.81
C PRO A 483 -14.70 7.57 -27.53
N VAL A 484 -14.61 6.69 -26.52
CA VAL A 484 -15.73 5.86 -26.09
C VAL A 484 -16.80 6.71 -25.39
N LEU A 485 -16.37 7.68 -24.59
CA LEU A 485 -17.25 8.63 -23.93
C LEU A 485 -17.92 9.60 -24.91
N THR A 486 -17.28 9.95 -26.02
CA THR A 486 -17.92 10.82 -27.05
C THR A 486 -18.74 10.02 -28.07
N GLY A 487 -18.75 8.69 -27.97
CA GLY A 487 -19.44 7.79 -28.92
C GLY A 487 -18.73 7.63 -30.26
N GLN A 488 -17.52 8.15 -30.40
CA GLN A 488 -16.66 8.01 -31.58
C GLN A 488 -16.02 6.62 -31.67
N SER A 489 -15.90 5.91 -30.54
CA SER A 489 -15.39 4.54 -30.46
C SER A 489 -16.32 3.66 -29.62
N LYS A 490 -16.26 2.35 -29.85
CA LYS A 490 -16.97 1.35 -29.03
C LYS A 490 -16.03 0.82 -27.94
N PRO A 491 -16.56 0.38 -26.77
CA PRO A 491 -15.75 -0.28 -25.73
C PRO A 491 -14.88 -1.41 -26.27
N ALA A 492 -15.39 -2.22 -27.21
CA ALA A 492 -14.64 -3.30 -27.85
C ALA A 492 -13.39 -2.85 -28.62
N THR A 493 -13.54 -1.75 -29.37
CA THR A 493 -12.43 -1.16 -30.13
C THR A 493 -11.38 -0.59 -29.17
N ALA A 494 -11.82 0.09 -28.11
CA ALA A 494 -10.93 0.61 -27.08
C ALA A 494 -10.17 -0.51 -26.37
N ALA A 495 -10.86 -1.57 -25.91
CA ALA A 495 -10.24 -2.73 -25.29
C ALA A 495 -9.17 -3.37 -26.22
N THR A 496 -9.48 -3.54 -27.50
CA THR A 496 -8.53 -4.09 -28.49
C THR A 496 -7.30 -3.20 -28.64
N ASN A 497 -7.49 -1.88 -28.67
CA ASN A 497 -6.38 -0.93 -28.82
C ASN A 497 -5.53 -0.85 -27.54
N LEU A 498 -6.14 -0.95 -26.35
CA LEU A 498 -5.43 -0.99 -25.07
C LEU A 498 -4.57 -2.25 -24.93
N VAL A 499 -5.08 -3.43 -25.31
CA VAL A 499 -4.26 -4.67 -25.33
C VAL A 499 -3.07 -4.52 -26.29
N LYS A 500 -3.28 -3.93 -27.48
CA LYS A 500 -2.17 -3.66 -28.41
C LYS A 500 -1.15 -2.69 -27.83
N LEU A 501 -1.63 -1.64 -27.14
CA LEU A 501 -0.78 -0.66 -26.48
C LEU A 501 0.07 -1.34 -25.39
N ALA A 502 -0.56 -2.12 -24.51
CA ALA A 502 0.11 -2.91 -23.49
C ALA A 502 1.15 -3.86 -24.10
N ASN A 503 0.79 -4.68 -25.09
CA ASN A 503 1.74 -5.59 -25.72
C ASN A 503 2.93 -4.88 -26.40
N SER A 504 2.75 -3.63 -26.82
CA SER A 504 3.82 -2.85 -27.47
C SER A 504 4.78 -2.21 -26.46
N TYR A 505 4.29 -1.81 -25.29
CA TYR A 505 5.06 -1.01 -24.33
C TYR A 505 5.33 -1.70 -22.99
N ASN A 506 4.43 -2.58 -22.55
CA ASN A 506 4.45 -3.35 -21.31
C ASN A 506 4.41 -4.87 -21.61
N GLY A 507 4.86 -5.29 -22.80
CA GLY A 507 4.76 -6.70 -23.26
C GLY A 507 5.59 -7.72 -22.48
N HIS A 508 6.15 -7.34 -21.32
CA HIS A 508 6.73 -8.25 -20.35
C HIS A 508 5.67 -9.03 -19.57
N ASP A 509 4.42 -8.53 -19.52
CA ASP A 509 3.33 -9.13 -18.75
C ASP A 509 2.14 -9.64 -19.55
N ASN A 510 1.28 -10.38 -18.86
CA ASN A 510 -0.10 -10.61 -19.26
C ASN A 510 -0.86 -9.28 -19.23
N VAL A 511 -1.92 -9.15 -20.02
CA VAL A 511 -2.74 -7.94 -19.99
C VAL A 511 -4.21 -8.30 -20.03
N THR A 512 -4.97 -7.73 -19.10
CA THR A 512 -6.41 -7.84 -19.05
C THR A 512 -7.04 -6.47 -18.89
N VAL A 513 -8.06 -6.19 -19.68
CA VAL A 513 -8.78 -4.92 -19.70
C VAL A 513 -10.29 -5.15 -19.78
N GLY A 514 -11.03 -4.47 -18.91
CA GLY A 514 -12.49 -4.39 -18.94
C GLY A 514 -12.94 -2.94 -19.09
N VAL A 515 -13.58 -2.61 -20.21
CA VAL A 515 -14.04 -1.25 -20.53
C VAL A 515 -15.56 -1.19 -20.44
N VAL A 516 -16.09 -0.34 -19.55
CA VAL A 516 -17.51 -0.06 -19.40
C VAL A 516 -17.80 1.39 -19.74
N ALA A 517 -18.60 1.65 -20.78
CA ALA A 517 -19.18 2.96 -21.02
C ALA A 517 -20.50 3.07 -20.26
N GLY A 518 -20.59 3.98 -19.29
CA GLY A 518 -21.82 4.29 -18.55
C GLY A 518 -22.43 5.61 -19.03
N ARG A 519 -23.74 5.63 -19.27
CA ARG A 519 -24.50 6.80 -19.71
C ARG A 519 -25.60 7.11 -18.73
N ALA A 520 -25.65 8.34 -18.22
CA ALA A 520 -26.69 8.78 -17.30
C ALA A 520 -27.58 9.83 -17.95
N GLN A 521 -28.86 9.51 -18.11
CA GLN A 521 -29.85 10.44 -18.65
C GLN A 521 -30.97 10.68 -17.64
N ALA A 522 -31.15 11.95 -17.25
CA ALA A 522 -32.34 12.37 -16.51
C ALA A 522 -33.56 12.30 -17.44
N LEU A 523 -34.59 11.53 -17.07
CA LEU A 523 -35.82 11.40 -17.85
C LEU A 523 -36.87 12.43 -17.42
N LYS A 524 -37.36 12.29 -16.19
CA LYS A 524 -38.28 13.21 -15.50
C LYS A 524 -38.06 13.07 -13.99
N PRO A 525 -38.13 14.16 -13.20
CA PRO A 525 -38.02 14.05 -11.75
C PRO A 525 -39.11 13.14 -11.21
N PRO A 526 -38.79 12.22 -10.29
CA PRO A 526 -39.78 11.35 -9.67
C PRO A 526 -40.85 12.22 -8.99
N ARG A 527 -42.13 11.85 -9.16
CA ARG A 527 -43.26 12.54 -8.51
C ARG A 527 -43.38 12.22 -7.02
N VAL A 528 -42.57 11.28 -6.52
CA VAL A 528 -42.58 10.82 -5.14
C VAL A 528 -41.70 11.76 -4.32
N PRO A 529 -42.23 12.42 -3.28
CA PRO A 529 -41.42 13.21 -2.36
C PRO A 529 -40.33 12.33 -1.71
N ILE A 530 -39.14 12.89 -1.53
CA ILE A 530 -38.10 12.23 -0.76
C ILE A 530 -38.54 12.21 0.71
N PRO A 531 -38.57 11.05 1.38
CA PRO A 531 -38.97 10.97 2.79
C PRO A 531 -38.11 11.87 3.67
N SER A 532 -38.73 12.57 4.63
CA SER A 532 -37.96 13.37 5.59
C SER A 532 -37.10 12.46 6.47
N PRO A 533 -35.90 12.89 6.89
CA PRO A 533 -35.00 12.01 7.65
C PRO A 533 -35.57 11.47 8.97
N ASN A 534 -36.58 12.13 9.58
CA ASN A 534 -37.24 11.64 10.80
C ASN A 534 -38.03 10.32 10.62
N GLN A 535 -38.40 9.94 9.39
CA GLN A 535 -39.08 8.67 9.13
C GLN A 535 -38.12 7.47 9.08
N LEU A 536 -36.80 7.71 9.18
CA LEU A 536 -35.74 6.72 8.96
C LEU A 536 -35.07 6.20 10.23
N ALA A 537 -35.22 6.91 11.35
CA ALA A 537 -34.46 6.67 12.58
C ALA A 537 -34.79 5.35 13.32
N PHE A 538 -35.63 4.47 12.74
CA PHE A 538 -36.06 3.20 13.36
C PHE A 538 -35.53 1.93 12.67
N SER A 539 -34.69 2.04 11.63
CA SER A 539 -34.32 0.87 10.82
C SER A 539 -32.82 0.57 10.73
N VAL A 540 -31.94 1.36 11.35
CA VAL A 540 -30.49 1.06 11.36
C VAL A 540 -30.22 -0.02 12.43
N PRO A 541 -29.71 -1.22 12.07
CA PRO A 541 -29.37 -2.23 13.06
C PRO A 541 -28.28 -1.72 14.01
N THR A 542 -28.53 -1.86 15.31
CA THR A 542 -27.62 -1.45 16.39
C THR A 542 -26.29 -2.22 16.33
N GLN A 543 -25.20 -1.55 16.73
CA GLN A 543 -23.78 -1.94 16.71
C GLN A 543 -23.37 -3.34 17.25
N SER A 544 -24.28 -4.19 17.72
CA SER A 544 -23.93 -5.51 18.30
C SER A 544 -23.59 -6.59 17.27
N GLN A 545 -23.53 -6.26 15.97
CA GLN A 545 -23.07 -7.15 14.88
C GLN A 545 -21.92 -6.55 14.05
N ARG A 546 -21.32 -5.44 14.50
CA ARG A 546 -20.22 -4.73 13.81
C ARG A 546 -18.81 -5.09 14.28
N THR A 547 -18.65 -6.10 15.13
CA THR A 547 -17.30 -6.59 15.46
C THR A 547 -16.87 -7.57 14.38
N VAL A 548 -16.06 -7.05 13.46
CA VAL A 548 -15.21 -7.67 12.40
C VAL A 548 -15.54 -7.05 11.04
N ALA A 549 -15.32 -5.74 10.90
CA ALA A 549 -15.03 -5.04 9.64
C ALA A 549 -14.90 -3.55 9.94
N SER A 550 -13.76 -2.95 9.58
CA SER A 550 -13.50 -1.50 9.55
C SER A 550 -13.00 -0.74 10.79
N SER A 551 -12.52 -1.38 11.86
CA SER A 551 -11.78 -0.65 12.92
C SER A 551 -10.61 -1.42 13.51
N GLN A 552 -9.60 -1.69 12.68
CA GLN A 552 -8.22 -1.85 13.14
C GLN A 552 -7.27 -1.20 12.13
N ALA A 553 -7.25 0.14 12.11
CA ALA A 553 -5.96 0.80 11.99
C ALA A 553 -5.23 0.51 13.31
N THR A 554 -4.08 -0.17 13.25
CA THR A 554 -3.26 -0.42 14.42
C THR A 554 -2.87 0.92 15.03
N VAL A 555 -3.54 1.27 16.13
CA VAL A 555 -3.13 2.34 17.03
C VAL A 555 -1.83 1.90 17.69
N ILE A 556 -0.69 2.41 17.22
CA ILE A 556 0.50 2.50 18.07
C ILE A 556 0.25 3.68 19.00
N ALA A 557 -0.42 3.41 20.13
CA ALA A 557 -0.49 4.36 21.22
C ALA A 557 0.91 4.51 21.82
N ARG A 558 1.53 5.69 21.67
CA ARG A 558 2.66 6.08 22.51
C ARG A 558 2.12 6.47 23.89
N GLU A 559 2.18 5.56 24.85
CA GLU A 559 2.06 5.95 26.26
C GLU A 559 3.33 6.69 26.70
N ALA A 560 3.15 7.87 27.29
CA ALA A 560 4.20 8.58 28.01
C ALA A 560 4.56 7.80 29.31
N PRO A 561 5.84 7.75 29.73
CA PRO A 561 6.23 6.97 30.89
C PRO A 561 5.61 7.54 32.18
N PRO A 562 5.01 6.70 33.05
CA PRO A 562 4.45 7.17 34.30
C PRO A 562 5.53 7.57 35.30
N ALA A 563 5.25 8.64 36.04
CA ALA A 563 6.10 9.14 37.12
C ALA A 563 6.25 8.11 38.25
N VAL A 564 7.49 7.91 38.69
CA VAL A 564 7.87 7.00 39.79
C VAL A 564 7.37 7.55 41.13
N GLN A 565 6.60 6.75 41.87
CA GLN A 565 6.34 6.92 43.31
C GLN A 565 6.24 5.57 44.05
N PRO A 566 6.53 5.53 45.38
CA PRO A 566 7.24 4.41 46.00
C PRO A 566 6.34 3.28 46.48
N ILE A 567 6.78 2.04 46.26
CA ILE A 567 6.08 0.81 46.68
C ILE A 567 6.28 0.54 48.18
N LYS A 568 5.16 0.44 48.91
CA LYS A 568 5.12 -0.02 50.31
C LYS A 568 5.13 -1.56 50.40
N LYS A 569 5.97 -2.08 51.30
CA LYS A 569 6.13 -3.51 51.67
C LYS A 569 4.93 -4.11 52.42
N LYS A 570 4.60 -5.37 52.10
CA LYS A 570 4.30 -6.55 52.98
C LYS A 570 3.73 -7.67 52.07
N SER A 571 3.99 -8.97 52.21
CA SER A 571 4.51 -9.78 53.32
C SER A 571 5.07 -11.13 52.83
N SER A 572 6.26 -11.46 53.36
CA SER A 572 6.93 -12.77 53.59
C SER A 572 6.26 -14.09 53.16
N LEU A 573 6.85 -14.75 52.15
CA LEU A 573 6.75 -16.20 51.85
C LEU A 573 8.01 -16.99 52.25
N TRP A 574 8.79 -16.46 53.21
CA TRP A 574 10.06 -17.05 53.63
C TRP A 574 10.02 -18.40 54.39
N PRO A 575 8.91 -18.91 54.96
CA PRO A 575 8.94 -20.22 55.63
C PRO A 575 8.96 -21.43 54.67
N VAL A 576 8.71 -21.25 53.37
CA VAL A 576 8.65 -22.36 52.41
C VAL A 576 10.02 -22.68 51.79
N LEU A 577 10.91 -21.68 51.69
CA LEU A 577 12.27 -21.90 51.16
C LEU A 577 13.22 -22.56 52.17
N ILE A 578 13.01 -22.39 53.48
CA ILE A 578 13.87 -22.99 54.52
C ILE A 578 13.61 -24.51 54.65
N GLY A 579 12.40 -24.97 54.35
CA GLY A 579 12.05 -26.40 54.39
C GLY A 579 12.68 -27.23 53.26
N LEU A 580 12.89 -26.65 52.08
CA LEU A 580 13.47 -27.34 50.92
C LEU A 580 14.99 -27.49 51.01
N VAL A 581 15.68 -26.52 51.62
CA VAL A 581 17.15 -26.56 51.83
C VAL A 581 17.55 -27.57 52.91
N ALA A 582 16.69 -27.83 53.90
CA ALA A 582 16.95 -28.81 54.95
C ALA A 582 16.84 -30.27 54.49
N ILE A 583 16.09 -30.56 53.42
CA ILE A 583 15.91 -31.91 52.87
C ILE A 583 17.05 -32.29 51.90
N LEU A 584 17.62 -31.33 51.17
CA LEU A 584 18.80 -31.59 50.33
C LEU A 584 20.09 -31.79 51.14
N GLY A 585 20.24 -31.11 52.29
CA GLY A 585 21.45 -31.19 53.13
C GLY A 585 21.67 -32.52 53.87
N THR A 586 20.60 -33.29 54.11
CA THR A 586 20.68 -34.60 54.79
C THR A 586 21.02 -35.75 53.83
N ALA A 587 20.74 -35.61 52.54
CA ALA A 587 21.07 -36.61 51.51
C ALA A 587 22.56 -36.56 51.09
N THR A 588 23.18 -35.38 51.12
CA THR A 588 24.60 -35.17 50.78
C THR A 588 25.57 -35.56 51.89
N THR A 589 25.11 -35.62 53.16
CA THR A 589 25.95 -36.01 54.30
C THR A 589 26.00 -37.53 54.51
N LEU A 590 25.00 -38.29 54.05
CA LEU A 590 25.02 -39.76 54.09
C LEU A 590 25.87 -40.41 52.98
N THR A 591 26.01 -39.76 51.83
CA THR A 591 26.81 -40.27 50.69
C THR A 591 28.30 -40.02 50.84
N MET A 592 28.71 -38.92 51.48
CA MET A 592 30.12 -38.62 51.76
C MET A 592 30.74 -39.43 52.92
N VAL A 593 29.93 -40.02 53.80
CA VAL A 593 30.41 -40.91 54.89
C VAL A 593 30.61 -42.35 54.38
N PHE A 594 29.86 -42.79 53.36
CA PHE A 594 29.99 -44.13 52.80
C PHE A 594 31.15 -44.28 51.80
N PHE A 595 31.57 -43.21 51.13
CA PHE A 595 32.61 -43.26 50.09
C PHE A 595 34.04 -42.99 50.60
N ARG A 596 34.23 -42.69 51.89
CA ARG A 596 35.56 -42.39 52.47
C ARG A 596 36.25 -43.61 53.11
N GLU A 597 35.62 -44.79 53.14
CA GLU A 597 36.19 -46.00 53.77
C GLU A 597 36.63 -47.12 52.81
N LEU A 598 36.54 -46.94 51.50
CA LEU A 598 37.10 -47.91 50.55
C LEU A 598 38.22 -47.26 49.74
N SER A 599 39.37 -47.13 50.40
CA SER A 599 40.66 -46.92 49.74
C SER A 599 41.21 -48.26 49.23
N ILE A 600 42.03 -48.20 48.18
CA ILE A 600 43.36 -48.87 48.00
C ILE A 600 43.58 -49.45 46.58
N SER A 601 44.43 -48.72 45.84
CA SER A 601 45.61 -49.12 45.04
C SER A 601 45.55 -49.85 43.68
N SER A 602 46.55 -49.42 42.88
CA SER A 602 47.34 -50.15 41.84
C SER A 602 46.63 -50.46 40.52
N GLU A 603 47.27 -50.52 39.34
CA GLU A 603 48.48 -49.99 38.70
C GLU A 603 48.38 -50.50 37.24
N THR A 604 48.91 -49.76 36.26
CA THR A 604 49.41 -50.23 34.93
C THR A 604 48.49 -50.87 33.87
N GLY A 605 48.73 -50.48 32.60
CA GLY A 605 48.74 -51.41 31.45
C GLY A 605 47.70 -51.21 30.32
N VAL A 606 48.16 -50.72 29.17
CA VAL A 606 47.63 -50.95 27.78
C VAL A 606 48.08 -52.38 27.34
N PRO A 607 47.61 -53.09 26.26
CA PRO A 607 46.94 -52.64 25.03
C PRO A 607 45.94 -53.61 24.29
N GLU A 608 45.47 -53.16 23.11
CA GLU A 608 45.41 -53.88 21.80
C GLU A 608 44.20 -54.73 21.29
N THR A 609 43.96 -54.57 19.95
CA THR A 609 43.43 -55.51 18.91
C THR A 609 41.92 -55.83 18.85
N ILE A 610 41.14 -55.53 17.78
CA ILE A 610 41.05 -55.93 16.33
C ILE A 610 39.94 -56.99 16.07
N GLN A 611 39.22 -56.80 14.94
CA GLN A 611 38.32 -57.69 14.14
C GLN A 611 36.84 -57.80 14.56
N GLU A 612 35.85 -57.37 13.74
CA GLU A 612 35.31 -57.90 12.45
C GLU A 612 34.50 -59.21 12.57
N GLU A 613 33.16 -59.13 12.48
CA GLU A 613 32.29 -59.74 11.43
C GLU A 613 30.84 -60.01 11.90
N THR A 614 29.89 -59.44 11.12
CA THR A 614 28.55 -59.90 10.70
C THR A 614 27.52 -60.54 11.67
N GLY A 615 26.30 -59.99 11.63
CA GLY A 615 25.06 -60.69 11.99
C GLY A 615 23.81 -59.78 11.95
N GLN A 616 22.90 -60.05 11.02
CA GLN A 616 21.60 -59.37 10.83
C GLN A 616 20.63 -59.60 12.02
N GLU A 617 19.76 -58.64 12.34
CA GLU A 617 18.30 -58.64 12.05
C GLU A 617 17.47 -57.71 12.99
N THR A 618 16.54 -56.94 12.38
CA THR A 618 15.27 -56.38 12.92
C THR A 618 15.20 -55.09 13.78
N GLN A 619 14.55 -54.06 13.21
CA GLN A 619 13.53 -53.09 13.74
C GLN A 619 13.56 -52.73 15.26
N THR A 620 13.43 -51.48 15.75
CA THR A 620 13.05 -50.15 15.21
C THR A 620 13.32 -49.11 16.33
N VAL A 621 13.78 -47.91 15.93
CA VAL A 621 13.69 -46.58 16.60
C VAL A 621 14.42 -46.34 17.94
N GLY A 622 15.40 -45.42 17.88
CA GLY A 622 15.66 -44.43 18.95
C GLY A 622 17.03 -44.50 19.63
N ILE A 623 18.00 -43.67 19.19
CA ILE A 623 19.08 -43.14 20.05
C ILE A 623 19.33 -41.67 19.66
N SER A 624 19.10 -40.79 20.62
CA SER A 624 19.73 -39.48 20.79
C SER A 624 21.15 -39.67 21.30
N ASP A 625 22.12 -38.86 20.84
CA ASP A 625 23.23 -38.38 21.69
C ASP A 625 23.97 -37.19 21.06
N ASP A 626 24.53 -36.41 21.98
CA ASP A 626 25.05 -35.04 21.93
C ASP A 626 26.38 -34.80 21.16
N GLU A 627 26.57 -33.52 20.84
CA GLU A 627 27.83 -32.74 20.69
C GLU A 627 28.76 -32.83 19.46
N LEU A 628 28.82 -31.70 18.74
CA LEU A 628 30.06 -31.06 18.31
C LEU A 628 30.09 -29.62 18.87
N THR A 629 30.97 -29.32 19.83
CA THR A 629 31.21 -27.96 20.37
C THR A 629 32.48 -27.34 19.75
N ASN A 630 32.39 -26.11 19.25
CA ASN A 630 33.47 -25.43 18.52
C ASN A 630 34.49 -24.75 19.48
N PRO A 631 35.79 -25.15 19.51
CA PRO A 631 36.79 -24.65 20.48
C PRO A 631 37.18 -23.17 20.31
N LEU A 632 36.82 -22.53 19.18
CA LEU A 632 37.12 -21.13 18.90
C LEU A 632 36.21 -20.13 19.64
N LEU A 633 35.08 -20.59 20.18
CA LEU A 633 34.02 -19.71 20.69
C LEU A 633 33.98 -19.68 22.23
N THR A 634 35.13 -19.73 22.89
CA THR A 634 35.24 -19.67 24.35
C THR A 634 35.08 -18.24 24.88
N PRO A 635 34.29 -18.00 25.96
CA PRO A 635 34.16 -16.68 26.57
C PRO A 635 35.52 -16.07 26.96
N GLY A 636 35.73 -14.79 26.61
CA GLY A 636 36.99 -14.05 26.80
C GLY A 636 37.90 -14.01 25.58
N SER A 637 37.63 -14.82 24.55
CA SER A 637 38.41 -14.85 23.30
C SER A 637 38.08 -13.68 22.36
N TYR A 638 39.08 -13.23 21.61
CA TYR A 638 38.94 -12.19 20.58
C TYR A 638 38.96 -12.79 19.19
N LEU A 639 38.00 -12.38 18.37
CA LEU A 639 37.77 -12.92 17.04
C LEU A 639 37.78 -11.78 16.03
N GLN A 640 38.41 -12.03 14.89
CA GLN A 640 38.28 -11.16 13.72
C GLN A 640 37.29 -11.79 12.76
N LEU A 641 36.31 -11.01 12.34
CA LEU A 641 35.30 -11.43 11.37
C LEU A 641 35.88 -11.33 9.95
N SER A 642 35.67 -12.37 9.15
CA SER A 642 36.11 -12.41 7.75
C SER A 642 34.98 -12.16 6.73
N GLN A 643 33.77 -11.96 7.24
CA GLN A 643 32.57 -11.56 6.49
C GLN A 643 31.67 -10.73 7.40
N PRO A 644 30.78 -9.90 6.82
CA PRO A 644 29.80 -9.18 7.60
C PRO A 644 28.88 -10.13 8.35
N VAL A 645 28.55 -9.82 9.61
CA VAL A 645 27.62 -10.60 10.43
C VAL A 645 26.66 -9.69 11.15
N GLU A 646 25.42 -10.11 11.27
CA GLU A 646 24.44 -9.38 12.06
C GLU A 646 24.48 -9.85 13.51
N LEU A 647 24.35 -8.88 14.40
CA LEU A 647 24.09 -9.15 15.80
C LEU A 647 22.64 -8.80 16.11
N VAL A 648 22.03 -9.58 17.01
CA VAL A 648 20.69 -9.34 17.56
C VAL A 648 20.76 -8.92 19.03
N ALA A 649 19.79 -8.14 19.49
CA ALA A 649 19.74 -7.64 20.86
C ALA A 649 19.49 -8.77 21.87
N THR A 650 18.66 -9.75 21.50
CA THR A 650 18.39 -10.95 22.30
C THR A 650 18.41 -12.22 21.43
N PRO A 651 18.85 -13.37 21.98
CA PRO A 651 18.81 -14.66 21.28
C PRO A 651 17.38 -15.06 20.91
N GLN A 652 17.18 -15.47 19.67
CA GLN A 652 15.87 -15.77 19.13
C GLN A 652 15.78 -17.23 18.68
N THR A 653 14.57 -17.80 18.69
CA THR A 653 14.36 -19.10 18.02
C THR A 653 14.22 -18.84 16.51
N PRO A 654 14.54 -19.78 15.61
CA PRO A 654 14.41 -19.61 14.15
C PRO A 654 12.99 -19.25 13.66
N GLU A 655 12.02 -19.32 14.57
CA GLU A 655 10.59 -19.04 14.38
C GLU A 655 10.22 -17.61 14.83
N ASP A 656 11.14 -16.89 15.46
CA ASP A 656 11.01 -15.48 15.76
C ASP A 656 11.52 -14.67 14.56
N ASP A 657 10.60 -14.12 13.76
CA ASP A 657 10.91 -13.31 12.57
C ASP A 657 11.50 -11.93 13.00
N ASN A 658 12.83 -11.90 13.10
CA ASN A 658 13.80 -10.81 12.83
C ASN A 658 13.58 -9.39 13.43
N SER A 659 12.86 -9.26 14.55
CA SER A 659 12.57 -7.94 15.13
C SER A 659 13.61 -7.39 16.12
N ASP A 660 14.63 -8.17 16.51
CA ASP A 660 15.68 -7.72 17.44
C ASP A 660 17.06 -7.54 16.78
N GLN A 661 17.13 -7.30 15.46
CA GLN A 661 18.41 -7.02 14.81
C GLN A 661 19.02 -5.71 15.34
N LEU A 662 20.19 -5.82 15.98
CA LEU A 662 20.90 -4.71 16.59
C LEU A 662 21.69 -3.92 15.54
N GLY A 663 22.26 -4.63 14.57
CA GLY A 663 23.01 -4.05 13.46
C GLY A 663 24.02 -5.03 12.87
N GLN A 664 24.71 -4.60 11.82
CA GLN A 664 25.65 -5.42 11.08
C GLN A 664 27.08 -4.95 11.35
N LEU A 665 27.97 -5.90 11.60
CA LEU A 665 29.41 -5.68 11.62
C LEU A 665 29.97 -5.90 10.23
N THR A 666 30.88 -5.03 9.82
CA THR A 666 31.59 -5.15 8.55
C THR A 666 32.71 -6.18 8.64
N ASP A 667 33.16 -6.66 7.49
CA ASP A 667 34.36 -7.50 7.40
C ASP A 667 35.59 -6.82 8.04
N GLY A 668 36.40 -7.59 8.74
CA GLY A 668 37.58 -7.12 9.47
C GLY A 668 37.30 -6.58 10.87
N ALA A 669 36.02 -6.51 11.31
CA ALA A 669 35.67 -6.11 12.66
C ALA A 669 36.24 -7.07 13.72
N ILE A 670 36.68 -6.52 14.85
CA ILE A 670 37.19 -7.28 15.99
C ILE A 670 36.14 -7.31 17.08
N VAL A 671 35.79 -8.51 17.54
CA VAL A 671 34.78 -8.76 18.58
C VAL A 671 35.34 -9.62 19.71
N GLN A 672 34.82 -9.43 20.92
CA GLN A 672 35.10 -10.27 22.08
C GLN A 672 33.90 -11.15 22.39
N VAL A 673 34.13 -12.44 22.63
CA VAL A 673 33.09 -13.38 23.09
C VAL A 673 32.81 -13.14 24.57
N LEU A 674 31.58 -12.77 24.92
CA LEU A 674 31.19 -12.48 26.29
C LEU A 674 30.61 -13.69 27.01
N THR A 675 29.64 -14.37 26.40
CA THR A 675 29.00 -15.55 26.99
C THR A 675 28.29 -16.39 25.92
N ARG A 676 27.95 -17.63 26.25
CA ARG A 676 27.17 -18.54 25.41
C ARG A 676 25.89 -18.92 26.14
N GLN A 677 24.81 -19.04 25.40
CA GLN A 677 23.54 -19.50 25.93
C GLN A 677 23.44 -21.03 25.84
N GLU A 678 22.88 -21.65 26.87
CA GLU A 678 22.49 -23.07 26.81
C GLU A 678 21.41 -23.27 25.73
N PRO A 679 21.42 -24.41 25.02
CA PRO A 679 20.53 -24.62 23.88
C PRO A 679 19.06 -24.44 24.28
N ALA A 680 18.33 -23.64 23.50
CA ALA A 680 16.91 -23.42 23.70
C ALA A 680 16.11 -24.70 23.35
N ALA A 681 14.79 -24.69 23.57
CA ALA A 681 13.93 -25.86 23.35
C ALA A 681 13.94 -26.37 21.89
N ASP A 682 14.45 -25.56 20.95
CA ASP A 682 14.67 -25.82 19.53
C ASP A 682 16.12 -26.25 19.18
N GLN A 683 16.96 -26.50 20.18
CA GLN A 683 18.39 -26.85 20.06
C GLN A 683 19.29 -25.76 19.45
N SER A 684 18.80 -24.53 19.25
CA SER A 684 19.61 -23.40 18.79
C SER A 684 20.58 -22.91 19.88
N ARG A 685 21.82 -22.57 19.49
CA ARG A 685 22.88 -22.07 20.40
C ARG A 685 23.35 -20.69 19.97
N TRP A 686 23.34 -19.75 20.90
CA TRP A 686 23.65 -18.34 20.67
C TRP A 686 24.87 -17.87 21.47
N VAL A 687 25.64 -16.95 20.88
CA VAL A 687 26.87 -16.39 21.45
C VAL A 687 26.73 -14.88 21.55
N LYS A 688 26.95 -14.32 22.74
CA LYS A 688 26.97 -12.87 22.95
C LYS A 688 28.37 -12.32 22.65
N LEU A 689 28.42 -11.25 21.87
CA LEU A 689 29.62 -10.57 21.42
C LEU A 689 29.61 -9.10 21.85
N LYS A 690 30.80 -8.55 22.10
CA LYS A 690 31.06 -7.11 22.23
C LYS A 690 31.92 -6.63 21.09
N VAL A 691 31.54 -5.52 20.45
CA VAL A 691 32.30 -4.89 19.37
C VAL A 691 33.49 -4.14 19.97
N CYS A 692 34.72 -4.51 19.59
CA CYS A 692 35.95 -3.91 20.11
C CYS A 692 36.61 -2.91 19.15
N ALA A 693 36.45 -3.12 17.84
CA ALA A 693 36.92 -2.20 16.81
C ALA A 693 36.18 -2.44 15.49
N VAL A 694 35.82 -1.35 14.80
CA VAL A 694 35.24 -1.37 13.45
C VAL A 694 36.15 -0.53 12.53
N PRO A 695 36.63 -1.07 11.40
CA PRO A 695 37.54 -0.34 10.51
C PRO A 695 36.91 0.94 9.93
N ALA A 696 37.64 2.06 9.91
CA ALA A 696 37.13 3.33 9.37
C ALA A 696 37.08 3.32 7.83
N VAL A 697 35.96 3.76 7.25
CA VAL A 697 35.80 3.89 5.79
C VAL A 697 36.36 5.24 5.32
N GLY A 698 37.55 5.27 4.71
CA GLY A 698 38.01 6.44 3.93
C GLY A 698 39.52 6.55 3.61
N GLN A 699 39.82 6.76 2.31
CA GLN A 699 41.01 7.36 1.68
C GLN A 699 42.46 7.01 2.11
N SER A 700 43.21 6.48 1.12
CA SER A 700 44.53 6.95 0.60
C SER A 700 45.80 6.09 0.80
N THR A 701 46.57 6.00 -0.31
CA THR A 701 48.05 5.92 -0.49
C THR A 701 48.84 4.70 -0.01
N ASP A 702 49.48 3.98 -0.94
CA ASP A 702 50.94 4.14 -1.16
C ASP A 702 51.51 3.35 -2.37
N GLN A 703 52.38 4.03 -3.13
CA GLN A 703 53.36 3.47 -4.07
C GLN A 703 54.67 4.27 -3.88
N PRO A 704 55.88 3.65 -3.88
CA PRO A 704 57.15 4.39 -3.89
C PRO A 704 57.83 4.45 -5.29
N PRO A 705 58.83 5.34 -5.48
CA PRO A 705 59.06 6.05 -6.75
C PRO A 705 60.36 5.67 -7.50
N THR A 706 60.41 5.94 -8.82
CA THR A 706 61.62 6.13 -9.68
C THR A 706 61.14 6.41 -11.12
N SER A 707 61.73 7.16 -12.05
CA SER A 707 62.69 8.29 -12.15
C SER A 707 62.83 8.59 -13.67
N THR A 708 63.03 9.87 -14.06
CA THR A 708 63.66 10.37 -15.33
C THR A 708 63.01 10.05 -16.69
N GLU A 709 62.44 11.06 -17.38
CA GLU A 709 63.03 11.82 -18.52
C GLU A 709 63.22 11.02 -19.83
N GLU A 710 62.41 11.31 -20.87
CA GLU A 710 62.85 11.88 -22.16
C GLU A 710 61.74 11.94 -23.23
N THR A 711 61.94 12.90 -24.13
CA THR A 711 61.09 13.46 -25.19
C THR A 711 60.99 12.63 -26.47
N GLY A 712 59.83 12.66 -27.15
CA GLY A 712 59.75 12.65 -28.64
C GLY A 712 58.94 11.53 -29.33
N PRO A 713 58.44 11.73 -30.57
CA PRO A 713 57.06 11.36 -30.94
C PRO A 713 56.89 10.41 -32.16
N ARG A 714 55.77 9.65 -32.21
CA ARG A 714 54.82 9.45 -33.35
C ARG A 714 54.09 8.08 -33.36
N THR A 715 52.75 8.19 -33.44
CA THR A 715 51.72 7.42 -34.18
C THR A 715 51.52 5.90 -34.06
N SER A 716 50.29 5.59 -33.60
CA SER A 716 49.31 4.56 -33.99
C SER A 716 49.50 3.09 -33.61
N GLU A 717 48.72 2.64 -32.61
CA GLU A 717 47.94 1.39 -32.64
C GLU A 717 46.84 1.38 -31.55
N LEU A 718 45.81 0.57 -31.78
CA LEU A 718 44.51 0.49 -31.08
C LEU A 718 44.59 -0.12 -29.65
N ASP A 719 43.73 0.41 -28.76
CA ASP A 719 42.91 -0.15 -27.64
C ASP A 719 43.36 -1.42 -26.87
N PRO A 720 43.04 -1.59 -25.55
CA PRO A 720 41.75 -1.22 -24.93
C PRO A 720 41.78 -0.75 -23.45
N ALA A 721 40.71 -0.13 -22.96
CA ALA A 721 40.47 -0.02 -21.51
C ALA A 721 38.97 -0.14 -21.15
N ASN A 722 38.70 -1.20 -20.40
CA ASN A 722 37.56 -1.41 -19.52
C ASN A 722 37.38 -0.26 -18.52
N SER A 723 36.13 0.00 -18.16
CA SER A 723 35.74 0.06 -16.74
C SER A 723 34.23 -0.16 -16.57
N ASN A 724 33.89 -1.33 -16.03
CA ASN A 724 32.72 -1.53 -15.18
C ASN A 724 32.84 -0.67 -13.92
N SER A 725 31.71 -0.21 -13.39
CA SER A 725 31.60 0.12 -11.96
C SER A 725 30.25 -0.34 -11.39
N VAL A 726 30.39 -1.01 -10.25
CA VAL A 726 29.43 -1.73 -9.40
C VAL A 726 28.58 -0.76 -8.56
N VAL A 727 27.35 -1.18 -8.23
CA VAL A 727 26.37 -0.48 -7.37
C VAL A 727 26.32 -1.12 -5.96
N THR A 728 26.29 -0.28 -4.92
CA THR A 728 26.13 -0.57 -3.47
C THR A 728 24.68 -0.38 -3.00
N THR A 729 24.18 -1.23 -2.08
CA THR A 729 22.84 -1.17 -1.43
C THR A 729 22.90 -0.65 0.02
N PRO A 730 22.14 0.41 0.41
CA PRO A 730 22.02 0.89 1.80
C PRO A 730 20.80 0.28 2.53
N GLY A 731 21.01 -0.21 3.77
CA GLY A 731 19.94 -0.76 4.62
C GLY A 731 20.35 -1.43 5.94
N THR A 732 21.62 -1.72 6.20
CA THR A 732 22.09 -2.25 7.50
C THR A 732 22.71 -1.18 8.39
N ILE A 733 22.33 -1.16 9.67
CA ILE A 733 22.84 -0.23 10.68
C ILE A 733 24.28 -0.66 11.02
N PRO A 734 25.32 0.16 10.74
CA PRO A 734 26.69 -0.19 11.11
C PRO A 734 26.86 -0.06 12.62
N LEU A 735 27.23 -1.17 13.27
CA LEU A 735 27.52 -1.18 14.70
C LEU A 735 28.83 -0.43 14.98
N THR A 736 28.93 0.16 16.17
CA THR A 736 30.10 0.92 16.62
C THR A 736 30.82 0.24 17.80
N SER A 737 32.07 0.61 18.04
CA SER A 737 32.87 0.05 19.14
C SER A 737 32.16 0.27 20.48
N GLY A 738 31.97 -0.82 21.24
CA GLY A 738 31.31 -0.83 22.54
C GLY A 738 29.91 -1.45 22.56
N GLU A 739 29.24 -1.60 21.40
CA GLU A 739 27.93 -2.24 21.32
C GLU A 739 28.02 -3.76 21.55
N GLU A 740 26.98 -4.35 22.15
CA GLU A 740 26.90 -5.78 22.47
C GLU A 740 25.66 -6.40 21.84
N GLY A 741 25.82 -7.56 21.20
CA GLY A 741 24.69 -8.30 20.63
C GLY A 741 25.01 -9.79 20.51
N TRP A 742 24.02 -10.57 20.08
CA TRP A 742 24.06 -12.02 19.99
C TRP A 742 24.09 -12.48 18.55
N VAL A 743 24.68 -13.63 18.30
CA VAL A 743 24.71 -14.27 16.98
C VAL A 743 24.62 -15.78 17.14
N LEU A 744 24.09 -16.47 16.14
CA LEU A 744 24.06 -17.92 16.13
C LEU A 744 25.47 -18.48 16.12
N GLU A 745 25.72 -19.45 16.99
CA GLU A 745 27.03 -20.10 17.12
C GLU A 745 27.47 -20.73 15.79
N ALA A 746 26.52 -21.30 15.04
CA ALA A 746 26.76 -21.93 13.75
C ALA A 746 27.17 -20.92 12.66
N GLU A 747 26.65 -19.69 12.70
CA GLU A 747 27.02 -18.63 11.77
C GLU A 747 28.39 -18.04 12.12
N LEU A 748 28.61 -17.75 13.40
CA LEU A 748 29.88 -17.24 13.90
C LEU A 748 31.04 -18.22 13.66
N ALA A 749 30.78 -19.53 13.80
CA ALA A 749 31.75 -20.59 13.52
C ALA A 749 32.28 -20.60 12.08
N GLN A 750 31.47 -20.15 11.10
CA GLN A 750 31.83 -20.18 9.68
C GLN A 750 32.69 -18.98 9.26
N ILE A 751 32.62 -17.88 9.99
CA ILE A 751 33.17 -16.59 9.57
C ILE A 751 34.23 -16.01 10.52
N ALA A 752 34.37 -16.55 11.73
CA ALA A 752 35.32 -16.08 12.74
C ALA A 752 36.68 -16.79 12.67
N ARG A 753 37.77 -16.01 12.81
CA ARG A 753 39.14 -16.51 12.98
C ARG A 753 39.75 -15.96 14.27
N THR A 754 40.67 -16.72 14.86
CA THR A 754 41.39 -16.28 16.07
C THR A 754 42.19 -15.03 15.73
N ALA A 755 41.88 -13.90 16.37
CA ALA A 755 42.67 -12.70 16.21
C ALA A 755 44.00 -12.88 16.98
N GLU A 756 45.14 -12.87 16.29
CA GLU A 756 46.43 -12.75 16.98
C GLU A 756 46.45 -11.41 17.72
N VAL A 757 46.55 -11.48 19.05
CA VAL A 757 46.33 -10.40 20.02
C VAL A 757 46.85 -9.05 19.54
N LEU A 758 45.94 -8.18 19.08
CA LEU A 758 46.17 -6.75 18.91
C LEU A 758 45.40 -6.02 20.02
N ASN A 759 46.17 -5.42 20.94
CA ASN A 759 45.68 -4.68 22.11
C ASN A 759 44.72 -3.55 21.70
N CYS A 760 43.41 -3.70 21.96
CA CYS A 760 42.50 -2.55 21.98
C CYS A 760 42.61 -1.81 23.33
N PRO A 761 42.80 -0.48 23.34
CA PRO A 761 42.97 0.35 24.53
C PRO A 761 41.63 0.66 25.25
N PRO A 762 41.65 1.02 26.54
CA PRO A 762 40.43 1.31 27.31
C PRO A 762 39.80 2.68 26.97
N GLU A 763 38.46 2.63 26.81
CA GLU A 763 37.41 3.67 26.74
C GLU A 763 37.38 4.68 25.57
#